data_AF-A0A2D5ASM4-F1
#
_entry.id   AF-A0A2D5ASM4-F1
#
_cell.length_a   1.000
_cell.length_b   1.000
_cell.length_c   1.000
_cell.angle_alpha   90.00
_cell.angle_beta   90.00
_cell.angle_gamma   90.00
#
_symmetry.space_group_name_H-M   'P 1'
#
loop_
_entity.id
_entity.type
_entity.pdbx_description
1 polymer ?
#
loop_
_entity_poly.entity_id
_entity_poly.type
_entity_poly.pdbx_seq_one_letter_code
_entity_poly.pdbx_strand_id
1 'polypeptide(L)'
;MAQAFHAPEPRTLRMAPIARASSHWLRAIALSCAGLSSCSSDPGSDPGAGLSMDLLARRPDAVFDQPGKLEPGRDEGMPTVSWGAAEGVGWDKRAFELPDGTLYKRNNQPAAQLILRATRPTKRRLQMTVWSADPAGEQPGPLEVHLNGRIVAAVQLTKEPKLHEFELPAPLWGFGENLLELIALETSQSDTRRWDIFAVSRIEYGPRRELQLDFETRKAELAVDTGLRYLVDVVPESRLIIATHPTASGRLEVRFGGMNPSDGRRSFEGYPAMEFPVPVTGLEVQRPFPETAEEIQVVELIWTSENNGVLSLERLEVFEKRSDARPPIIFISIDTFAARHLAVYGYHRQNTPALNRLAAEGVVFEHCISNAPWTMPSYLSVLTGLYPRSHVADLTFAPDVQLDNWDWWQIAENRWTIAEAMRARGYETAGLADTHWLSEKFRVNQGFDRYDISAAFLPIQETGGGIAYQLEQLIRPWLDFRNQALPPFLFLHALDAHGPYLPEEAFRDRFVSSLPEDQRLTPAGSSYQTYGAIPVWMARTAVPDPEMDIPSELPLEPIIQRYDESILKVDTYLGRLFELLNEHGLYDDAVIVVTGDHGESFDHGFYSHGGLWEDVIHVPLLLKLPGGEHSGRRIATSVQLVDVYPTLFELAGAGKPPAFLHGRSLMPILRGEDPSALPVFCEGGHVEQYTVLDQGWKLIEVFPGKESGEASLLSHPRVPRAWLRDNFPQLVDAPLTDALREELRGQPGYADKVLELRSLIGGPYYRLYNLNVDPHEKNDLSEREKDRLEWLLALLARHKQMGLEAQKNADPEIFTATFSADVLKHLAELGYADVPEETDDTEAD
;
A
#
# COMPACT_ATOMS: atom_id res chain seq x y z
N MET A 1 41.85 -38.68 26.86
CA MET A 1 41.90 -39.48 28.11
C MET A 1 40.62 -39.19 28.89
N ALA A 2 39.87 -40.25 29.24
CA ALA A 2 38.81 -40.38 30.28
C ALA A 2 37.57 -39.44 30.19
N GLN A 3 36.36 -39.94 29.86
CA GLN A 3 35.33 -40.58 30.74
C GLN A 3 34.48 -39.53 31.52
N ALA A 4 33.19 -39.64 31.84
CA ALA A 4 31.99 -40.39 31.40
C ALA A 4 30.96 -40.26 32.57
N PHE A 5 29.72 -39.85 32.27
CA PHE A 5 28.42 -40.16 32.93
C PHE A 5 28.16 -39.91 34.44
N HIS A 6 27.04 -39.21 34.75
CA HIS A 6 25.84 -39.84 35.34
C HIS A 6 24.61 -38.88 35.38
N ALA A 7 23.45 -39.42 34.99
CA ALA A 7 22.11 -38.86 35.22
C ALA A 7 21.43 -39.54 36.42
N PRO A 8 20.28 -39.03 36.90
CA PRO A 8 19.16 -39.92 37.23
C PRO A 8 17.79 -39.51 36.65
N GLU A 9 16.91 -40.51 36.64
CA GLU A 9 15.69 -40.78 35.84
C GLU A 9 14.41 -39.93 36.05
N PRO A 10 13.44 -40.04 35.10
CA PRO A 10 12.12 -39.41 35.14
C PRO A 10 11.01 -40.33 35.71
N ARG A 11 9.89 -39.74 36.18
CA ARG A 11 8.64 -40.45 36.48
C ARG A 11 7.58 -40.22 35.40
N THR A 12 7.12 -41.33 34.84
CA THR A 12 6.03 -41.51 33.86
C THR A 12 4.62 -41.41 34.46
N LEU A 13 3.62 -41.01 33.65
CA LEU A 13 2.23 -41.53 33.51
C LEU A 13 1.41 -40.49 32.70
N ARG A 14 0.55 -40.76 31.70
CA ARG A 14 0.11 -41.92 30.90
C ARG A 14 -0.76 -41.33 29.77
N MET A 15 -0.57 -41.74 28.51
CA MET A 15 -1.52 -41.53 27.38
C MET A 15 -2.78 -42.42 27.59
N ALA A 16 -3.94 -42.23 26.96
CA ALA A 16 -4.29 -42.14 25.52
C ALA A 16 -5.84 -41.90 25.37
N PRO A 17 -6.53 -42.03 24.20
CA PRO A 17 -6.16 -41.92 22.76
C PRO A 17 -7.19 -41.20 21.80
N ILE A 18 -6.66 -40.64 20.70
CA ILE A 18 -6.96 -40.84 19.24
C ILE A 18 -8.37 -40.55 18.63
N ALA A 19 -8.39 -39.69 17.57
CA ALA A 19 -8.82 -40.02 16.18
C ALA A 19 -8.58 -38.83 15.23
N ARG A 20 -7.52 -38.87 14.39
CA ARG A 20 -7.50 -39.20 12.93
C ARG A 20 -7.88 -38.06 11.98
N ALA A 21 -6.87 -37.49 11.31
CA ALA A 21 -6.95 -37.05 9.91
C ALA A 21 -5.64 -37.43 9.18
N SER A 22 -5.82 -38.12 8.06
CA SER A 22 -4.88 -38.78 7.13
C SER A 22 -4.14 -37.76 6.23
N SER A 23 -2.80 -37.73 6.26
CA SER A 23 -1.87 -38.36 5.29
C SER A 23 -2.01 -37.91 3.83
N HIS A 24 -1.18 -36.96 3.37
CA HIS A 24 -0.68 -36.78 1.98
C HIS A 24 0.68 -36.04 2.04
N TRP A 25 1.70 -36.66 2.66
CA TRP A 25 3.10 -36.23 2.59
C TRP A 25 3.94 -37.49 2.58
N LEU A 26 4.44 -37.89 1.40
CA LEU A 26 5.57 -38.82 1.18
C LEU A 26 5.67 -39.19 -0.33
N ARG A 27 5.95 -38.21 -1.19
CA ARG A 27 6.39 -38.46 -2.60
C ARG A 27 7.43 -37.49 -3.16
N ALA A 28 8.14 -36.72 -2.33
CA ALA A 28 9.15 -35.75 -2.79
C ALA A 28 10.59 -36.07 -2.32
N ILE A 29 10.99 -37.35 -2.33
CA ILE A 29 12.41 -37.74 -2.17
C ILE A 29 12.71 -38.87 -3.15
N ALA A 30 12.87 -38.53 -4.43
CA ALA A 30 13.56 -39.35 -5.43
C ALA A 30 13.59 -38.62 -6.79
N LEU A 31 14.36 -37.54 -6.92
CA LEU A 31 14.95 -37.05 -8.19
C LEU A 31 15.92 -35.89 -7.91
N SER A 32 16.83 -36.09 -6.97
CA SER A 32 18.00 -35.23 -6.75
C SER A 32 19.22 -36.13 -6.84
N CYS A 33 19.76 -36.31 -8.05
CA CYS A 33 21.13 -36.75 -8.37
C CYS A 33 21.20 -37.20 -9.84
N ALA A 34 21.33 -36.26 -10.78
CA ALA A 34 22.05 -36.39 -12.06
C ALA A 34 21.90 -35.10 -12.87
N GLY A 35 22.98 -34.32 -12.98
CA GLY A 35 22.98 -33.10 -13.80
C GLY A 35 23.91 -31.97 -13.34
N LEU A 36 24.74 -32.17 -12.31
CA LEU A 36 25.88 -31.28 -12.03
C LEU A 36 26.99 -31.58 -13.03
N SER A 37 26.99 -30.87 -14.16
CA SER A 37 28.19 -30.64 -14.98
C SER A 37 27.97 -29.57 -16.05
N SER A 38 28.19 -28.30 -15.72
CA SER A 38 28.85 -27.33 -16.61
C SER A 38 29.35 -26.14 -15.81
N CYS A 39 30.63 -26.17 -15.44
CA CYS A 39 31.38 -25.00 -14.99
C CYS A 39 31.70 -24.08 -16.17
N SER A 40 31.64 -22.77 -15.88
CA SER A 40 32.53 -21.72 -16.40
C SER A 40 32.83 -21.68 -17.90
N SER A 41 32.10 -20.82 -18.61
CA SER A 41 32.64 -19.69 -19.40
C SER A 41 31.62 -19.32 -20.49
N ASP A 42 31.21 -18.06 -20.55
CA ASP A 42 31.09 -17.44 -21.87
C ASP A 42 31.56 -15.97 -21.84
N PRO A 43 32.70 -15.65 -22.49
CA PRO A 43 33.09 -14.30 -22.85
C PRO A 43 32.49 -13.98 -24.23
N GLY A 44 31.37 -13.28 -24.26
CA GLY A 44 30.76 -12.83 -25.51
C GLY A 44 29.28 -12.57 -25.39
N SER A 45 28.91 -11.38 -24.90
CA SER A 45 27.56 -10.85 -25.09
C SER A 45 27.30 -10.69 -26.59
N ASP A 46 26.52 -11.60 -27.18
CA ASP A 46 25.96 -11.41 -28.52
C ASP A 46 25.13 -10.11 -28.53
N PRO A 47 25.48 -9.08 -29.31
CA PRO A 47 24.73 -7.82 -29.37
C PRO A 47 23.30 -7.95 -29.90
N GLY A 48 22.87 -9.17 -30.24
CA GLY A 48 21.51 -9.51 -30.72
C GLY A 48 20.61 -10.25 -29.73
N ALA A 49 21.06 -10.59 -28.51
CA ALA A 49 20.25 -11.34 -27.55
C ALA A 49 19.23 -10.44 -26.82
N GLY A 50 17.97 -10.45 -27.25
CA GLY A 50 16.88 -9.79 -26.54
C GLY A 50 16.46 -10.52 -25.26
N LEU A 51 15.75 -9.82 -24.37
CA LEU A 51 15.18 -10.36 -23.14
C LEU A 51 13.72 -10.78 -23.37
N SER A 52 13.33 -11.94 -22.85
CA SER A 52 11.92 -12.35 -22.76
C SER A 52 11.38 -12.14 -21.35
N MET A 53 10.17 -11.63 -21.25
CA MET A 53 9.33 -11.64 -20.05
C MET A 53 8.25 -12.70 -20.22
N ASP A 54 8.26 -13.72 -19.37
CA ASP A 54 7.25 -14.78 -19.33
C ASP A 54 6.04 -14.29 -18.52
N LEU A 55 4.89 -14.11 -19.20
CA LEU A 55 3.67 -13.63 -18.56
C LEU A 55 2.93 -14.73 -17.79
N LEU A 56 3.14 -16.01 -18.11
CA LEU A 56 2.55 -17.14 -17.36
C LEU A 56 3.29 -17.40 -16.05
N ALA A 57 4.54 -16.97 -15.97
CA ALA A 57 5.36 -17.01 -14.76
C ALA A 57 4.92 -15.99 -13.68
N ARG A 58 4.00 -15.07 -14.00
CA ARG A 58 3.48 -14.05 -13.08
C ARG A 58 1.96 -14.05 -13.03
N ARG A 59 1.40 -13.49 -11.96
CA ARG A 59 -0.05 -13.32 -11.84
C ARG A 59 -0.56 -12.33 -12.90
N PRO A 60 -1.75 -12.54 -13.49
CA PRO A 60 -2.41 -11.55 -14.31
C PRO A 60 -2.94 -10.39 -13.45
N ASP A 61 -3.09 -9.22 -14.05
CA ASP A 61 -3.62 -8.03 -13.38
C ASP A 61 -5.16 -8.06 -13.32
N ALA A 62 -5.78 -8.76 -14.27
CA ALA A 62 -7.17 -9.18 -14.12
C ALA A 62 -7.40 -10.56 -14.74
N VAL A 63 -8.27 -11.33 -14.10
CA VAL A 63 -8.83 -12.55 -14.67
C VAL A 63 -10.27 -12.26 -15.08
N PHE A 64 -10.60 -12.59 -16.33
CA PHE A 64 -11.96 -12.53 -16.83
C PHE A 64 -12.61 -13.90 -16.70
N ASP A 65 -12.91 -14.27 -15.46
CA ASP A 65 -13.77 -15.41 -15.21
C ASP A 65 -15.22 -15.03 -15.45
N GLN A 66 -16.02 -16.04 -15.79
CA GLN A 66 -17.46 -15.90 -15.88
C GLN A 66 -18.07 -16.68 -14.71
N PRO A 67 -18.23 -16.03 -13.53
CA PRO A 67 -18.85 -16.67 -12.40
C PRO A 67 -20.32 -16.88 -12.75
N GLY A 68 -20.65 -18.09 -13.18
CA GLY A 68 -22.04 -18.48 -13.43
C GLY A 68 -22.90 -18.54 -12.18
N LYS A 69 -22.32 -18.29 -10.99
CA LYS A 69 -22.92 -18.41 -9.67
C LYS A 69 -22.26 -17.41 -8.71
N LEU A 70 -23.07 -16.74 -7.90
CA LEU A 70 -22.71 -15.81 -6.83
C LEU A 70 -23.44 -16.25 -5.55
N GLU A 71 -22.66 -16.47 -4.49
CA GLU A 71 -23.14 -16.91 -3.18
C GLU A 71 -22.57 -16.01 -2.06
N PRO A 72 -23.30 -15.79 -0.97
CA PRO A 72 -22.79 -15.14 0.23
C PRO A 72 -21.69 -15.97 0.87
N GLY A 73 -20.64 -15.31 1.35
CA GLY A 73 -19.58 -15.98 2.07
C GLY A 73 -19.44 -15.45 3.47
N ARG A 74 -18.56 -16.10 4.22
CA ARG A 74 -18.24 -15.74 5.58
C ARG A 74 -17.14 -14.69 5.52
N ASP A 75 -17.29 -13.60 6.28
CA ASP A 75 -16.22 -12.63 6.52
C ASP A 75 -15.10 -13.32 7.32
N GLU A 76 -14.27 -14.10 6.64
CA GLU A 76 -13.09 -14.78 7.19
C GLU A 76 -11.87 -14.49 6.30
N GLY A 77 -11.43 -13.22 6.30
CA GLY A 77 -10.01 -12.83 6.11
C GLY A 77 -9.23 -13.31 4.88
N MET A 78 -9.87 -13.69 3.77
CA MET A 78 -9.21 -14.08 2.50
C MET A 78 -10.00 -13.56 1.29
N PRO A 79 -9.36 -13.20 0.16
CA PRO A 79 -10.03 -12.73 -1.03
C PRO A 79 -10.53 -13.92 -1.85
N THR A 80 -11.69 -14.48 -1.49
CA THR A 80 -12.42 -15.42 -2.35
C THR A 80 -13.87 -14.97 -2.53
N VAL A 81 -14.30 -15.05 -3.79
CA VAL A 81 -15.56 -14.54 -4.35
C VAL A 81 -16.77 -14.97 -3.51
N SER A 82 -17.18 -14.04 -2.68
CA SER A 82 -18.41 -14.06 -1.91
C SER A 82 -18.80 -12.60 -1.71
N TRP A 83 -20.09 -12.22 -1.73
CA TRP A 83 -20.60 -10.84 -1.97
C TRP A 83 -20.03 -9.72 -1.05
N GLY A 84 -18.74 -9.43 -1.14
CA GLY A 84 -17.94 -8.56 -0.26
C GLY A 84 -16.81 -7.79 -1.00
N ALA A 85 -16.41 -8.21 -2.21
CA ALA A 85 -15.58 -7.39 -3.11
C ALA A 85 -16.40 -6.57 -4.12
N ALA A 86 -17.71 -6.83 -4.20
CA ALA A 86 -18.64 -6.26 -5.16
C ALA A 86 -19.92 -5.78 -4.44
N GLU A 87 -19.78 -5.18 -3.25
CA GLU A 87 -20.92 -4.61 -2.55
C GLU A 87 -21.42 -3.39 -3.33
N GLY A 88 -22.49 -3.58 -4.11
CA GLY A 88 -23.36 -2.48 -4.47
C GLY A 88 -24.14 -1.98 -3.25
N VAL A 89 -24.73 -0.79 -3.37
CA VAL A 89 -25.49 -0.15 -2.29
C VAL A 89 -26.62 -1.07 -1.77
N GLY A 90 -26.81 -1.17 -0.45
CA GLY A 90 -28.00 -1.75 0.19
C GLY A 90 -27.81 -2.96 1.11
N TRP A 91 -26.75 -3.76 0.94
CA TRP A 91 -26.60 -5.03 1.67
C TRP A 91 -26.15 -4.90 3.14
N ASP A 92 -26.62 -5.79 4.02
CA ASP A 92 -26.01 -5.99 5.35
C ASP A 92 -24.59 -6.54 5.18
N LYS A 93 -23.65 -5.99 5.95
CA LYS A 93 -22.25 -6.42 5.92
C LYS A 93 -22.11 -7.89 6.32
N ARG A 94 -22.95 -8.38 7.24
CA ARG A 94 -22.89 -9.77 7.74
C ARG A 94 -23.66 -10.74 6.85
N ALA A 95 -23.10 -11.93 6.65
CA ALA A 95 -23.84 -13.07 6.15
C ALA A 95 -24.60 -13.78 7.29
N PHE A 96 -25.79 -14.30 6.97
CA PHE A 96 -26.64 -15.06 7.86
C PHE A 96 -26.76 -16.50 7.36
N GLU A 97 -27.18 -17.42 8.22
CA GLU A 97 -27.29 -18.85 7.91
C GLU A 97 -28.73 -19.34 8.14
N LEU A 98 -29.28 -20.07 7.17
CA LEU A 98 -30.55 -20.79 7.31
C LEU A 98 -30.32 -22.10 8.12
N PRO A 99 -31.39 -22.73 8.68
CA PRO A 99 -31.25 -23.96 9.46
C PRO A 99 -30.60 -25.14 8.71
N ASP A 100 -30.60 -25.12 7.38
CA ASP A 100 -29.98 -26.13 6.52
C ASP A 100 -28.51 -25.82 6.18
N GLY A 101 -27.95 -24.74 6.73
CA GLY A 101 -26.59 -24.28 6.50
C GLY A 101 -26.42 -23.32 5.31
N THR A 102 -27.48 -22.98 4.60
CA THR A 102 -27.42 -22.07 3.45
C THR A 102 -27.14 -20.64 3.90
N LEU A 103 -26.10 -20.01 3.35
CA LEU A 103 -25.78 -18.61 3.63
C LEU A 103 -26.65 -17.64 2.83
N TYR A 104 -26.98 -16.49 3.42
CA TYR A 104 -27.76 -15.43 2.80
C TYR A 104 -27.35 -14.03 3.28
N LYS A 105 -27.50 -13.03 2.41
CA LYS A 105 -27.42 -11.61 2.80
C LYS A 105 -28.81 -11.00 2.82
N ARG A 106 -29.00 -10.06 3.74
CA ARG A 106 -30.22 -9.26 3.86
C ARG A 106 -29.98 -7.88 3.28
N ASN A 107 -31.03 -7.27 2.75
CA ASN A 107 -31.04 -5.89 2.32
C ASN A 107 -32.10 -5.13 3.11
N ASN A 108 -31.73 -3.98 3.67
CA ASN A 108 -32.62 -3.12 4.45
C ASN A 108 -32.97 -1.80 3.74
N GLN A 109 -32.57 -1.66 2.48
CA GLN A 109 -32.88 -0.51 1.62
C GLN A 109 -33.90 -0.88 0.54
N PRO A 110 -34.66 0.08 -0.03
CA PRO A 110 -35.61 -0.20 -1.11
C PRO A 110 -34.98 -0.79 -2.37
N ALA A 111 -33.68 -0.60 -2.58
CA ALA A 111 -32.93 -1.15 -3.70
C ALA A 111 -31.63 -1.81 -3.22
N ALA A 112 -31.20 -2.84 -3.95
CA ALA A 112 -29.87 -3.42 -3.80
C ALA A 112 -29.19 -3.63 -5.15
N GLN A 113 -27.87 -3.46 -5.18
CA GLN A 113 -27.08 -3.56 -6.41
C GLN A 113 -26.02 -4.65 -6.35
N LEU A 114 -25.75 -5.27 -7.51
CA LEU A 114 -24.86 -6.41 -7.67
C LEU A 114 -24.17 -6.36 -9.03
N ILE A 115 -22.89 -6.71 -9.11
CA ILE A 115 -22.15 -6.75 -10.38
C ILE A 115 -22.06 -8.18 -10.91
N LEU A 116 -22.64 -8.42 -12.09
CA LEU A 116 -22.54 -9.66 -12.85
C LEU A 116 -21.50 -9.50 -13.96
N ARG A 117 -20.61 -10.48 -14.17
CA ARG A 117 -19.54 -10.38 -15.17
C ARG A 117 -19.83 -11.25 -16.39
N ALA A 118 -19.79 -10.65 -17.58
CA ALA A 118 -19.99 -11.34 -18.84
C ALA A 118 -18.92 -10.95 -19.85
N THR A 119 -18.36 -11.94 -20.53
CA THR A 119 -17.28 -11.78 -21.52
C THR A 119 -17.80 -11.59 -22.94
N ARG A 120 -19.13 -11.65 -23.14
CA ARG A 120 -19.81 -11.28 -24.39
C ARG A 120 -21.33 -11.21 -24.22
N PRO A 121 -22.04 -10.48 -25.10
CA PRO A 121 -23.49 -10.53 -25.21
C PRO A 121 -23.98 -11.93 -25.62
N THR A 122 -24.48 -12.71 -24.66
CA THR A 122 -25.04 -14.05 -24.92
C THR A 122 -26.34 -14.26 -24.16
N LYS A 123 -27.21 -15.11 -24.71
CA LYS A 123 -28.42 -15.53 -24.01
C LYS A 123 -28.01 -16.29 -22.75
N ARG A 124 -28.56 -15.89 -21.60
CA ARG A 124 -28.22 -16.46 -20.29
C ARG A 124 -29.49 -16.77 -19.52
N ARG A 125 -29.41 -17.74 -18.61
CA ARG A 125 -30.47 -18.02 -17.64
C ARG A 125 -30.05 -17.43 -16.31
N LEU A 126 -30.80 -16.46 -15.80
CA LEU A 126 -30.66 -15.92 -14.46
C LEU A 126 -31.54 -16.73 -13.49
N GLN A 127 -30.96 -17.31 -12.46
CA GLN A 127 -31.65 -17.99 -11.36
C GLN A 127 -31.32 -17.25 -10.06
N MET A 128 -32.31 -16.95 -9.23
CA MET A 128 -32.09 -16.25 -7.97
C MET A 128 -32.96 -16.83 -6.86
N THR A 129 -32.36 -17.12 -5.72
CA THR A 129 -33.11 -17.50 -4.52
C THR A 129 -33.32 -16.26 -3.65
N VAL A 130 -34.56 -15.77 -3.59
CA VAL A 130 -34.94 -14.53 -2.89
C VAL A 130 -36.23 -14.73 -2.08
N TRP A 131 -36.36 -14.02 -0.96
CA TRP A 131 -37.56 -14.01 -0.11
C TRP A 131 -37.62 -12.76 0.77
N SER A 132 -38.72 -12.59 1.50
CA SER A 132 -38.88 -11.54 2.52
C SER A 132 -37.94 -11.78 3.70
N ALA A 133 -37.05 -10.84 4.01
CA ALA A 133 -36.13 -10.99 5.13
C ALA A 133 -36.81 -10.79 6.49
N ASP A 134 -38.03 -10.25 6.51
CA ASP A 134 -38.93 -10.27 7.65
C ASP A 134 -40.09 -11.26 7.44
N PRO A 135 -40.07 -12.42 8.12
CA PRO A 135 -41.16 -13.38 8.07
C PRO A 135 -42.35 -13.01 8.99
N ALA A 136 -42.18 -12.07 9.92
CA ALA A 136 -43.17 -11.70 10.94
C ALA A 136 -44.11 -10.55 10.52
N GLY A 137 -43.74 -9.72 9.55
CA GLY A 137 -44.54 -8.61 9.03
C GLY A 137 -45.49 -8.95 7.87
N GLU A 138 -46.12 -7.90 7.34
CA GLU A 138 -46.92 -7.95 6.10
C GLU A 138 -46.03 -8.34 4.92
N GLN A 139 -46.57 -9.08 3.93
CA GLN A 139 -45.78 -9.47 2.77
C GLN A 139 -45.34 -8.22 1.99
N PRO A 140 -44.04 -8.02 1.74
CA PRO A 140 -43.58 -6.92 0.90
C PRO A 140 -44.13 -7.06 -0.53
N GLY A 141 -44.29 -5.91 -1.21
CA GLY A 141 -44.71 -5.86 -2.61
C GLY A 141 -43.72 -6.55 -3.56
N PRO A 142 -44.01 -6.56 -4.86
CA PRO A 142 -43.12 -7.19 -5.84
C PRO A 142 -41.72 -6.55 -5.85
N LEU A 143 -40.72 -7.40 -6.06
CA LEU A 143 -39.33 -7.03 -6.30
C LEU A 143 -39.07 -6.98 -7.81
N GLU A 144 -38.84 -5.81 -8.37
CA GLU A 144 -38.36 -5.67 -9.73
C GLU A 144 -36.88 -6.05 -9.83
N VAL A 145 -36.55 -6.77 -10.89
CA VAL A 145 -35.19 -7.16 -11.24
C VAL A 145 -34.81 -6.37 -12.49
N HIS A 146 -33.76 -5.57 -12.38
CA HIS A 146 -33.22 -4.76 -13.47
C HIS A 146 -31.83 -5.27 -13.84
N LEU A 147 -31.54 -5.30 -15.13
CA LEU A 147 -30.19 -5.56 -15.65
C LEU A 147 -29.79 -4.39 -16.54
N ASN A 148 -28.70 -3.70 -16.19
CA ASN A 148 -28.20 -2.51 -16.86
C ASN A 148 -29.31 -1.46 -17.08
N GLY A 149 -30.07 -1.16 -16.01
CA GLY A 149 -31.17 -0.19 -16.01
C GLY A 149 -32.45 -0.62 -16.74
N ARG A 150 -32.54 -1.88 -17.20
CA ARG A 150 -33.75 -2.41 -17.86
C ARG A 150 -34.47 -3.42 -16.99
N ILE A 151 -35.78 -3.25 -16.80
CA ILE A 151 -36.63 -4.23 -16.11
C ILE A 151 -36.62 -5.55 -16.90
N VAL A 152 -36.14 -6.62 -16.26
CA VAL A 152 -36.10 -7.96 -16.85
C VAL A 152 -37.12 -8.91 -16.22
N ALA A 153 -37.53 -8.66 -14.98
CA ALA A 153 -38.53 -9.45 -14.28
C ALA A 153 -39.15 -8.67 -13.11
N ALA A 154 -40.28 -9.17 -12.61
CA ALA A 154 -40.85 -8.80 -11.31
C ALA A 154 -41.14 -10.08 -10.51
N VAL A 155 -40.73 -10.10 -9.25
CA VAL A 155 -40.76 -11.26 -8.36
C VAL A 155 -41.64 -10.98 -7.17
N GLN A 156 -42.69 -11.78 -6.97
CA GLN A 156 -43.44 -11.70 -5.72
C GLN A 156 -42.66 -12.38 -4.59
N LEU A 157 -42.32 -11.62 -3.55
CA LEU A 157 -41.58 -12.11 -2.39
C LEU A 157 -42.46 -13.03 -1.55
N THR A 158 -41.89 -14.17 -1.14
CA THR A 158 -42.50 -15.13 -0.21
C THR A 158 -41.87 -15.06 1.18
N LYS A 159 -42.47 -15.68 2.20
CA LYS A 159 -41.88 -15.76 3.55
C LYS A 159 -40.68 -16.71 3.64
N GLU A 160 -40.70 -17.74 2.81
CA GLU A 160 -39.64 -18.76 2.72
C GLU A 160 -38.78 -18.51 1.47
N PRO A 161 -37.49 -18.91 1.49
CA PRO A 161 -36.60 -18.87 0.32
C PRO A 161 -37.23 -19.54 -0.89
N LYS A 162 -37.29 -18.82 -2.02
CA LYS A 162 -37.82 -19.36 -3.28
C LYS A 162 -36.88 -19.07 -4.44
N LEU A 163 -36.66 -20.09 -5.27
CA LEU A 163 -35.90 -19.98 -6.51
C LEU A 163 -36.78 -19.39 -7.62
N HIS A 164 -36.26 -18.38 -8.30
CA HIS A 164 -36.85 -17.76 -9.48
C HIS A 164 -35.90 -17.91 -10.66
N GLU A 165 -36.43 -18.15 -11.87
CA GLU A 165 -35.63 -18.35 -13.08
C GLU A 165 -36.15 -17.47 -14.23
N PHE A 166 -35.22 -16.84 -14.96
CA PHE A 166 -35.50 -15.95 -16.07
C PHE A 166 -34.55 -16.26 -17.23
N GLU A 167 -35.06 -16.28 -18.46
CA GLU A 167 -34.22 -16.29 -19.65
C GLU A 167 -33.97 -14.86 -20.11
N LEU A 168 -32.70 -14.44 -20.12
CA LEU A 168 -32.28 -13.10 -20.49
C LEU A 168 -31.66 -13.11 -21.89
N PRO A 169 -32.17 -12.31 -22.84
CA PRO A 169 -31.63 -12.26 -24.19
C PRO A 169 -30.24 -11.61 -24.24
N ALA A 170 -29.45 -11.99 -25.25
CA ALA A 170 -28.08 -11.52 -25.45
C ALA A 170 -27.88 -9.99 -25.38
N PRO A 171 -28.75 -9.14 -25.96
CA PRO A 171 -28.54 -7.68 -25.97
C PRO A 171 -28.63 -6.99 -24.61
N LEU A 172 -29.08 -7.67 -23.56
CA LEU A 172 -29.09 -7.11 -22.21
C LEU A 172 -27.72 -7.25 -21.51
N TRP A 173 -26.83 -8.07 -22.05
CA TRP A 173 -25.50 -8.34 -21.50
C TRP A 173 -24.44 -7.55 -22.27
N GLY A 174 -23.76 -6.66 -21.56
CA GLY A 174 -22.53 -6.01 -22.00
C GLY A 174 -21.30 -6.88 -21.75
N PHE A 175 -20.20 -6.49 -22.39
CA PHE A 175 -18.87 -7.00 -22.08
C PHE A 175 -18.37 -6.43 -20.74
N GLY A 176 -17.73 -7.24 -19.90
CA GLY A 176 -17.24 -6.86 -18.59
C GLY A 176 -18.33 -6.88 -17.52
N GLU A 177 -18.47 -5.79 -16.79
CA GLU A 177 -19.36 -5.64 -15.64
C GLU A 177 -20.78 -5.26 -16.08
N ASN A 178 -21.78 -5.91 -15.49
CA ASN A 178 -23.19 -5.72 -15.76
C ASN A 178 -23.89 -5.50 -14.42
N LEU A 179 -24.62 -4.40 -14.28
CA LEU A 179 -25.29 -4.04 -13.04
C LEU A 179 -26.65 -4.77 -12.94
N LEU A 180 -26.80 -5.60 -11.92
CA LEU A 180 -28.07 -6.19 -11.51
C LEU A 180 -28.62 -5.38 -10.33
N GLU A 181 -29.83 -4.83 -10.49
CA GLU A 181 -30.51 -4.07 -9.43
C GLU A 181 -31.80 -4.78 -9.03
N LEU A 182 -32.04 -4.84 -7.72
CA LEU A 182 -33.19 -5.46 -7.10
C LEU A 182 -33.98 -4.39 -6.36
N ILE A 183 -35.16 -4.01 -6.85
CA ILE A 183 -35.93 -2.87 -6.37
C ILE A 183 -37.28 -3.32 -5.80
N ALA A 184 -37.53 -3.05 -4.52
CA ALA A 184 -38.80 -3.35 -3.88
C ALA A 184 -39.81 -2.20 -4.11
N LEU A 185 -40.93 -2.49 -4.77
CA LEU A 185 -41.89 -1.47 -5.20
C LEU A 185 -42.86 -0.98 -4.11
N GLU A 186 -43.06 -1.75 -3.03
CA GLU A 186 -43.90 -1.35 -1.91
C GLU A 186 -43.17 -1.62 -0.58
N THR A 187 -42.63 -0.56 0.02
CA THR A 187 -42.15 -0.58 1.40
C THR A 187 -43.17 0.15 2.26
N SER A 188 -43.95 -0.56 3.08
CA SER A 188 -44.87 0.11 4.00
C SER A 188 -44.04 0.91 5.03
N GLN A 189 -43.97 2.22 4.87
CA GLN A 189 -43.38 3.12 5.85
C GLN A 189 -44.30 3.19 7.07
N SER A 190 -44.10 2.29 8.04
CA SER A 190 -44.59 2.50 9.39
C SER A 190 -43.42 2.85 10.30
N ASP A 191 -43.59 3.96 10.99
CA ASP A 191 -42.60 4.66 11.80
C ASP A 191 -41.94 3.73 12.85
N THR A 192 -40.61 3.88 13.02
CA THR A 192 -39.77 3.42 14.16
C THR A 192 -39.10 2.03 14.18
N ARG A 193 -39.14 1.18 13.15
CA ARG A 193 -38.29 -0.04 13.10
C ARG A 193 -37.60 -0.20 11.74
N ARG A 194 -36.28 -0.46 11.74
CA ARG A 194 -35.55 -0.97 10.55
C ARG A 194 -36.02 -2.40 10.31
N TRP A 195 -36.64 -2.67 9.17
CA TRP A 195 -36.95 -4.05 8.76
C TRP A 195 -36.06 -4.41 7.57
N ASP A 196 -35.52 -5.62 7.59
CA ASP A 196 -34.87 -6.20 6.42
C ASP A 196 -35.96 -6.45 5.38
N ILE A 197 -35.82 -5.89 4.18
CA ILE A 197 -36.87 -5.89 3.13
C ILE A 197 -36.87 -7.22 2.38
N PHE A 198 -35.71 -7.67 1.92
CA PHE A 198 -35.56 -8.97 1.26
C PHE A 198 -34.19 -9.60 1.54
N ALA A 199 -34.10 -10.91 1.33
CA ALA A 199 -32.91 -11.71 1.50
C ALA A 199 -32.59 -12.48 0.23
N VAL A 200 -31.30 -12.60 -0.10
CA VAL A 200 -30.80 -13.35 -1.26
C VAL A 200 -29.74 -14.33 -0.79
N SER A 201 -29.89 -15.61 -1.16
CA SER A 201 -28.90 -16.66 -0.86
C SER A 201 -28.07 -17.09 -2.05
N ARG A 202 -28.54 -16.86 -3.29
CA ARG A 202 -27.84 -17.31 -4.50
C ARG A 202 -28.34 -16.57 -5.72
N ILE A 203 -27.42 -16.19 -6.61
CA ILE A 203 -27.71 -15.75 -7.98
C ILE A 203 -26.84 -16.55 -8.95
N GLU A 204 -27.44 -17.13 -9.98
CA GLU A 204 -26.73 -17.84 -11.05
C GLU A 204 -27.13 -17.26 -12.39
N TYR A 205 -26.20 -17.07 -13.32
CA TYR A 205 -26.50 -16.46 -14.62
C TYR A 205 -25.80 -17.16 -15.80
N GLY A 206 -25.50 -18.44 -15.62
CA GLY A 206 -24.87 -19.31 -16.63
C GLY A 206 -24.08 -20.45 -15.98
N PRO A 207 -23.47 -21.35 -16.77
CA PRO A 207 -22.51 -22.30 -16.23
C PRO A 207 -21.30 -21.55 -15.67
N ARG A 208 -20.80 -21.97 -14.50
CA ARG A 208 -19.52 -21.48 -13.99
C ARG A 208 -18.44 -21.86 -14.98
N ARG A 209 -17.68 -20.87 -15.44
CA ARG A 209 -16.51 -21.07 -16.28
C ARG A 209 -15.35 -20.39 -15.60
N GLU A 210 -14.35 -21.19 -15.32
CA GLU A 210 -13.16 -20.75 -14.61
C GLU A 210 -11.97 -20.97 -15.53
N LEU A 211 -11.03 -20.07 -15.43
CA LEU A 211 -9.69 -20.32 -15.88
C LEU A 211 -8.87 -20.96 -14.75
N GLN A 212 -7.98 -21.87 -15.12
CA GLN A 212 -7.00 -22.44 -14.20
C GLN A 212 -5.64 -21.84 -14.49
N LEU A 213 -4.98 -21.33 -13.45
CA LEU A 213 -3.60 -20.85 -13.51
C LEU A 213 -2.72 -21.75 -12.68
N ASP A 214 -1.63 -22.20 -13.28
CA ASP A 214 -0.56 -22.89 -12.59
C ASP A 214 0.75 -22.14 -12.86
N PHE A 215 1.18 -21.37 -11.86
CA PHE A 215 2.40 -20.57 -11.93
C PHE A 215 3.68 -21.42 -11.81
N GLU A 216 3.59 -22.63 -11.23
CA GLU A 216 4.73 -23.54 -11.14
C GLU A 216 5.00 -24.20 -12.50
N THR A 217 3.95 -24.73 -13.14
CA THR A 217 4.07 -25.37 -14.46
C THR A 217 3.98 -24.38 -15.63
N ARG A 218 3.68 -23.10 -15.35
CA ARG A 218 3.54 -21.99 -16.31
C ARG A 218 2.48 -22.29 -17.36
N LYS A 219 1.31 -22.71 -16.88
CA LYS A 219 0.18 -23.06 -17.73
C LYS A 219 -1.05 -22.26 -17.33
N ALA A 220 -1.81 -21.85 -18.33
CA ALA A 220 -3.12 -21.28 -18.14
C ALA A 220 -4.13 -22.01 -19.03
N GLU A 221 -5.18 -22.56 -18.45
CA GLU A 221 -6.29 -23.17 -19.19
C GLU A 221 -7.48 -22.22 -19.19
N LEU A 222 -7.81 -21.69 -20.37
CA LEU A 222 -8.95 -20.80 -20.59
C LEU A 222 -10.15 -21.64 -21.02
N ALA A 223 -11.19 -21.69 -20.19
CA ALA A 223 -12.50 -22.15 -20.63
C ALA A 223 -13.09 -21.17 -21.66
N VAL A 224 -14.05 -21.63 -22.46
CA VAL A 224 -14.75 -20.77 -23.43
C VAL A 224 -15.33 -19.52 -22.75
N ASP A 225 -15.15 -18.36 -23.37
CA ASP A 225 -15.56 -17.05 -22.85
C ASP A 225 -14.88 -16.68 -21.52
N THR A 226 -13.61 -17.06 -21.32
CA THR A 226 -12.73 -16.58 -20.23
C THR A 226 -11.47 -15.92 -20.80
N GLY A 227 -10.73 -15.20 -19.96
CA GLY A 227 -9.57 -14.47 -20.43
C GLY A 227 -8.64 -13.94 -19.34
N LEU A 228 -7.54 -13.33 -19.78
CA LEU A 228 -6.50 -12.74 -18.96
C LEU A 228 -6.21 -11.32 -19.40
N ARG A 229 -5.92 -10.44 -18.45
CA ARG A 229 -5.34 -9.11 -18.69
C ARG A 229 -3.98 -9.01 -18.03
N TYR A 230 -3.03 -8.46 -18.77
CA TYR A 230 -1.71 -8.09 -18.29
C TYR A 230 -1.42 -6.62 -18.60
N LEU A 231 -0.81 -5.93 -17.65
CA LEU A 231 -0.17 -4.64 -17.78
C LEU A 231 1.33 -4.89 -17.97
N VAL A 232 1.87 -4.39 -19.06
CA VAL A 232 3.27 -4.58 -19.43
C VAL A 232 3.89 -3.26 -19.82
N ASP A 233 5.05 -2.98 -19.25
CA ASP A 233 5.83 -1.81 -19.61
C ASP A 233 6.90 -2.24 -20.61
N VAL A 234 6.73 -1.79 -21.85
CA VAL A 234 7.52 -2.28 -22.99
C VAL A 234 8.34 -1.18 -23.63
N VAL A 235 9.47 -1.58 -24.21
CA VAL A 235 10.28 -0.70 -25.06
C VAL A 235 9.83 -0.75 -26.52
N PRO A 236 10.22 0.23 -27.36
CA PRO A 236 10.00 0.14 -28.80
C PRO A 236 10.52 -1.18 -29.40
N GLU A 237 9.83 -1.66 -30.44
CA GLU A 237 10.10 -2.94 -31.12
C GLU A 237 9.81 -4.23 -30.31
N SER A 238 9.26 -4.12 -29.09
CA SER A 238 8.80 -5.27 -28.33
C SER A 238 7.69 -6.05 -29.04
N ARG A 239 7.63 -7.36 -28.77
CA ARG A 239 6.69 -8.28 -29.44
C ARG A 239 6.05 -9.23 -28.45
N LEU A 240 4.73 -9.38 -28.53
CA LEU A 240 3.98 -10.43 -27.85
C LEU A 240 4.11 -11.75 -28.63
N ILE A 241 4.44 -12.83 -27.93
CA ILE A 241 4.55 -14.20 -28.45
C ILE A 241 3.50 -15.04 -27.72
N ILE A 242 2.68 -15.75 -28.48
CA ILE A 242 1.61 -16.60 -27.96
C ILE A 242 1.72 -17.98 -28.62
N ALA A 243 1.78 -19.05 -27.82
CA ALA A 243 1.62 -20.42 -28.29
C ALA A 243 0.53 -21.12 -27.49
N THR A 244 -0.33 -21.85 -28.20
CA THR A 244 -1.55 -22.43 -27.61
C THR A 244 -1.78 -23.87 -28.05
N HIS A 245 -2.50 -24.62 -27.21
CA HIS A 245 -3.00 -25.95 -27.51
C HIS A 245 -4.47 -26.09 -27.07
N PRO A 246 -5.44 -26.08 -28.00
CA PRO A 246 -6.85 -26.19 -27.63
C PRO A 246 -7.40 -27.62 -27.75
N THR A 247 -8.45 -27.92 -26.99
CA THR A 247 -9.21 -29.18 -27.11
C THR A 247 -10.24 -29.17 -28.23
N ALA A 248 -10.64 -28.00 -28.72
CA ALA A 248 -11.50 -27.82 -29.89
C ALA A 248 -11.13 -26.53 -30.64
N SER A 249 -11.57 -26.40 -31.90
CA SER A 249 -11.33 -25.18 -32.67
C SER A 249 -12.12 -23.99 -32.11
N GLY A 250 -11.50 -22.81 -32.13
CA GLY A 250 -12.10 -21.59 -31.61
C GLY A 250 -11.43 -20.32 -32.11
N ARG A 251 -11.61 -19.22 -31.40
CA ARG A 251 -10.98 -17.92 -31.66
C ARG A 251 -10.36 -17.35 -30.40
N LEU A 252 -9.12 -16.91 -30.51
CA LEU A 252 -8.43 -16.13 -29.51
C LEU A 252 -8.48 -14.66 -29.93
N GLU A 253 -9.19 -13.84 -29.16
CA GLU A 253 -9.16 -12.39 -29.29
C GLU A 253 -7.98 -11.86 -28.48
N VAL A 254 -7.15 -11.01 -29.10
CA VAL A 254 -6.05 -10.30 -28.46
C VAL A 254 -6.27 -8.81 -28.65
N ARG A 255 -6.34 -8.07 -27.55
CA ARG A 255 -6.51 -6.61 -27.56
C ARG A 255 -5.31 -5.95 -26.93
N PHE A 256 -4.80 -4.93 -27.61
CA PHE A 256 -3.86 -3.97 -27.03
C PHE A 256 -4.63 -2.74 -26.54
N GLY A 257 -4.08 -2.05 -25.56
CA GLY A 257 -4.57 -0.76 -25.10
C GLY A 257 -3.48 -0.02 -24.35
N GLY A 258 -3.76 1.22 -23.99
CA GLY A 258 -2.93 2.05 -23.14
C GLY A 258 -3.54 2.24 -21.76
N MET A 259 -2.70 2.41 -20.75
CA MET A 259 -3.09 2.91 -19.45
C MET A 259 -2.22 4.09 -19.06
N ASN A 260 -2.86 5.20 -18.69
CA ASN A 260 -2.16 6.32 -18.09
C ASN A 260 -1.88 6.01 -16.61
N PRO A 261 -0.61 5.93 -16.18
CA PRO A 261 -0.26 5.61 -14.81
C PRO A 261 -0.58 6.72 -13.80
N SER A 262 -0.84 7.96 -14.24
CA SER A 262 -1.13 9.08 -13.33
C SER A 262 -2.55 9.07 -12.77
N ASP A 263 -3.51 8.58 -13.55
CA ASP A 263 -4.94 8.60 -13.24
C ASP A 263 -5.63 7.22 -13.43
N GLY A 264 -4.87 6.20 -13.84
CA GLY A 264 -5.33 4.83 -14.06
C GLY A 264 -6.28 4.64 -15.23
N ARG A 265 -6.57 5.68 -16.01
CA ARG A 265 -7.48 5.57 -17.15
C ARG A 265 -6.90 4.64 -18.20
N ARG A 266 -7.75 3.71 -18.66
CA ARG A 266 -7.42 2.77 -19.73
C ARG A 266 -8.14 3.21 -21.00
N SER A 267 -7.42 3.19 -22.11
CA SER A 267 -7.99 3.42 -23.43
C SER A 267 -7.64 2.27 -24.36
N PHE A 268 -8.66 1.80 -25.09
CA PHE A 268 -8.49 0.89 -26.22
C PHE A 268 -8.76 1.61 -27.55
N GLU A 269 -8.99 2.92 -27.50
CA GLU A 269 -9.22 3.72 -28.70
C GLU A 269 -7.96 3.75 -29.57
N GLY A 270 -8.12 3.48 -30.87
CA GLY A 270 -6.99 3.35 -31.79
C GLY A 270 -6.32 1.96 -31.79
N TYR A 271 -6.71 1.04 -30.91
CA TYR A 271 -6.16 -0.31 -30.82
C TYR A 271 -7.19 -1.37 -31.27
N PRO A 272 -7.22 -1.77 -32.56
CA PRO A 272 -8.20 -2.74 -33.03
C PRO A 272 -7.98 -4.11 -32.37
N ALA A 273 -9.08 -4.72 -31.91
CA ALA A 273 -9.07 -6.11 -31.46
C ALA A 273 -8.64 -7.03 -32.62
N MET A 274 -7.71 -7.94 -32.33
CA MET A 274 -7.25 -8.93 -33.29
C MET A 274 -7.87 -10.28 -32.96
N GLU A 275 -8.58 -10.87 -33.92
CA GLU A 275 -9.09 -12.24 -33.79
C GLU A 275 -8.17 -13.22 -34.52
N PHE A 276 -7.73 -14.26 -33.80
CA PHE A 276 -6.99 -15.38 -34.38
C PHE A 276 -7.84 -16.65 -34.36
N PRO A 277 -8.14 -17.26 -35.52
CA PRO A 277 -8.72 -18.60 -35.54
C PRO A 277 -7.68 -19.60 -35.02
N VAL A 278 -8.04 -20.36 -33.99
CA VAL A 278 -7.17 -21.38 -33.38
C VAL A 278 -7.68 -22.76 -33.79
N PRO A 279 -6.96 -23.49 -34.65
CA PRO A 279 -7.32 -24.86 -35.01
C PRO A 279 -6.97 -25.83 -33.86
N VAL A 280 -7.53 -27.04 -33.90
CA VAL A 280 -7.25 -28.10 -32.90
C VAL A 280 -5.76 -28.45 -32.81
N THR A 281 -4.99 -28.20 -33.87
CA THR A 281 -3.53 -28.40 -33.89
C THR A 281 -2.75 -27.37 -33.08
N GLY A 282 -3.40 -26.31 -32.59
CA GLY A 282 -2.76 -25.19 -31.90
C GLY A 282 -2.48 -23.99 -32.81
N LEU A 283 -2.03 -22.91 -32.18
CA LEU A 283 -1.65 -21.66 -32.82
C LEU A 283 -0.36 -21.16 -32.19
N GLU A 284 0.57 -20.69 -33.02
CA GLU A 284 1.72 -19.89 -32.59
C GLU A 284 1.73 -18.58 -33.38
N VAL A 285 1.69 -17.46 -32.67
CA VAL A 285 1.69 -16.11 -33.27
C VAL A 285 2.65 -15.19 -32.55
N GLN A 286 3.24 -14.28 -33.32
CA GLN A 286 4.02 -13.16 -32.81
C GLN A 286 3.43 -11.85 -33.33
N ARG A 287 3.26 -10.87 -32.44
CA ARG A 287 2.70 -9.55 -32.77
C ARG A 287 3.57 -8.44 -32.19
N PRO A 288 3.93 -7.42 -32.99
CA PRO A 288 4.57 -6.24 -32.43
C PRO A 288 3.58 -5.51 -31.51
N PHE A 289 4.11 -4.88 -30.46
CA PHE A 289 3.33 -3.90 -29.71
C PHE A 289 3.09 -2.66 -30.58
N PRO A 290 1.94 -1.98 -30.42
CA PRO A 290 1.70 -0.69 -31.05
C PRO A 290 2.78 0.33 -30.64
N GLU A 291 3.19 1.21 -31.56
CA GLU A 291 4.15 2.28 -31.25
C GLU A 291 3.49 3.33 -30.34
N THR A 292 3.71 3.23 -29.04
CA THR A 292 3.30 4.27 -28.07
C THR A 292 4.42 4.52 -27.08
N ALA A 293 4.78 5.79 -26.93
CA ALA A 293 6.03 6.17 -26.26
C ALA A 293 5.89 6.39 -24.74
N GLU A 294 4.67 6.47 -24.21
CA GLU A 294 4.44 6.97 -22.84
C GLU A 294 3.35 6.24 -22.04
N GLU A 295 2.71 5.21 -22.61
CA GLU A 295 1.62 4.48 -21.95
C GLU A 295 2.07 3.08 -21.52
N ILE A 296 1.59 2.64 -20.36
CA ILE A 296 1.71 1.23 -19.98
C ILE A 296 0.77 0.43 -20.86
N GLN A 297 1.29 -0.60 -21.51
CA GLN A 297 0.51 -1.41 -22.44
C GLN A 297 -0.40 -2.36 -21.67
N VAL A 298 -1.65 -2.38 -22.10
CA VAL A 298 -2.64 -3.37 -21.68
C VAL A 298 -2.69 -4.47 -22.73
N VAL A 299 -2.56 -5.71 -22.32
CA VAL A 299 -2.73 -6.91 -23.16
C VAL A 299 -3.88 -7.73 -22.61
N GLU A 300 -4.96 -7.86 -23.38
CA GLU A 300 -6.07 -8.75 -23.05
C GLU A 300 -6.10 -9.93 -24.00
N LEU A 301 -6.32 -11.13 -23.45
CA LEU A 301 -6.51 -12.36 -24.19
C LEU A 301 -7.86 -12.97 -23.80
N ILE A 302 -8.72 -13.24 -24.78
CA ILE A 302 -10.06 -13.81 -24.55
C ILE A 302 -10.26 -15.00 -25.47
N TRP A 303 -10.59 -16.15 -24.87
CA TRP A 303 -10.83 -17.38 -25.62
C TRP A 303 -12.30 -17.59 -25.90
N THR A 304 -12.64 -17.95 -27.13
CA THR A 304 -13.96 -18.43 -27.53
C THR A 304 -13.81 -19.73 -28.31
N SER A 305 -14.77 -20.65 -28.21
CA SER A 305 -14.69 -21.95 -28.90
C SER A 305 -16.06 -22.44 -29.32
N GLU A 306 -16.10 -23.17 -30.43
CA GLU A 306 -17.24 -24.04 -30.74
C GLU A 306 -17.21 -25.24 -29.77
N ASN A 307 -18.39 -25.72 -29.35
CA ASN A 307 -18.56 -26.90 -28.48
C ASN A 307 -17.87 -26.83 -27.10
N ASN A 308 -17.68 -25.64 -26.53
CA ASN A 308 -17.05 -25.43 -25.20
C ASN A 308 -15.62 -25.97 -25.08
N GLY A 309 -14.80 -25.88 -26.13
CA GLY A 309 -13.37 -26.20 -26.05
C GLY A 309 -12.61 -25.35 -25.04
N VAL A 310 -11.54 -25.93 -24.48
CA VAL A 310 -10.60 -25.30 -23.55
C VAL A 310 -9.32 -24.97 -24.32
N LEU A 311 -8.73 -23.81 -24.08
CA LEU A 311 -7.45 -23.39 -24.64
C LEU A 311 -6.37 -23.47 -23.57
N SER A 312 -5.36 -24.31 -23.76
CA SER A 312 -4.12 -24.23 -22.98
C SER A 312 -3.21 -23.16 -23.59
N LEU A 313 -2.78 -22.18 -22.80
CA LEU A 313 -1.65 -21.32 -23.12
C LEU A 313 -0.36 -22.05 -22.70
N GLU A 314 0.42 -22.46 -23.69
CA GLU A 314 1.70 -23.15 -23.47
C GLU A 314 2.87 -22.15 -23.47
N ARG A 315 2.67 -20.97 -24.07
CA ARG A 315 3.64 -19.86 -24.05
C ARG A 315 2.92 -18.53 -24.17
N LEU A 316 3.23 -17.59 -23.28
CA LEU A 316 2.81 -16.20 -23.37
C LEU A 316 3.96 -15.33 -22.91
N GLU A 317 4.64 -14.68 -23.85
CA GLU A 317 5.86 -13.93 -23.58
C GLU A 317 5.87 -12.57 -24.25
N VAL A 318 6.51 -11.59 -23.62
CA VAL A 318 6.91 -10.35 -24.26
C VAL A 318 8.41 -10.44 -24.54
N PHE A 319 8.77 -10.46 -25.82
CA PHE A 319 10.16 -10.38 -26.26
C PHE A 319 10.53 -8.92 -26.49
N GLU A 320 11.64 -8.49 -25.91
CA GLU A 320 12.14 -7.13 -25.99
C GLU A 320 13.59 -7.12 -26.43
N LYS A 321 13.96 -6.17 -27.28
CA LYS A 321 15.34 -5.98 -27.71
C LYS A 321 16.06 -5.00 -26.77
N ARG A 322 16.12 -5.33 -25.46
CA ARG A 322 16.89 -4.56 -24.47
C ARG A 322 18.32 -5.07 -24.35
N SER A 323 19.27 -4.16 -24.18
CA SER A 323 20.69 -4.46 -23.93
C SER A 323 21.03 -4.68 -22.45
N ASP A 324 20.17 -4.24 -21.54
CA ASP A 324 20.53 -4.08 -20.13
C ASP A 324 19.89 -5.17 -19.27
N ALA A 325 20.67 -5.73 -18.35
CA ALA A 325 20.20 -6.71 -17.38
C ALA A 325 19.12 -6.12 -16.47
N ARG A 326 18.19 -6.96 -15.99
CA ARG A 326 17.22 -6.62 -14.93
C ARG A 326 17.81 -7.10 -13.59
N PRO A 327 18.53 -6.26 -12.85
CA PRO A 327 19.17 -6.70 -11.61
C PRO A 327 18.11 -7.05 -10.56
N PRO A 328 18.36 -8.01 -9.64
CA PRO A 328 17.57 -8.15 -8.42
C PRO A 328 17.48 -6.81 -7.68
N ILE A 329 16.32 -6.45 -7.15
CA ILE A 329 16.13 -5.22 -6.36
C ILE A 329 15.68 -5.61 -4.96
N ILE A 330 16.48 -5.26 -3.96
CA ILE A 330 16.20 -5.49 -2.54
C ILE A 330 16.05 -4.14 -1.86
N PHE A 331 14.81 -3.75 -1.58
CA PHE A 331 14.47 -2.49 -0.94
C PHE A 331 14.11 -2.73 0.54
N ILE A 332 14.99 -2.28 1.43
CA ILE A 332 14.89 -2.45 2.88
C ILE A 332 14.58 -1.09 3.52
N SER A 333 13.48 -1.03 4.27
CA SER A 333 13.08 0.12 5.08
C SER A 333 12.92 -0.30 6.53
N ILE A 334 13.49 0.47 7.45
CA ILE A 334 13.41 0.21 8.89
C ILE A 334 12.60 1.34 9.53
N ASP A 335 11.57 0.99 10.29
CA ASP A 335 10.67 1.95 10.93
C ASP A 335 11.41 2.80 11.99
N THR A 336 11.17 4.12 12.03
CA THR A 336 11.82 5.10 12.94
C THR A 336 13.35 5.07 12.91
N PHE A 337 13.98 4.71 11.77
CA PHE A 337 15.43 4.59 11.63
C PHE A 337 16.12 5.94 11.33
N ALA A 338 16.49 6.68 12.37
CA ALA A 338 17.08 8.02 12.26
C ALA A 338 18.58 7.99 11.91
N ALA A 339 19.00 8.72 10.87
CA ALA A 339 20.40 8.74 10.41
C ALA A 339 21.38 9.17 11.52
N ARG A 340 20.96 10.12 12.37
CA ARG A 340 21.80 10.68 13.45
C ARG A 340 22.24 9.65 14.50
N HIS A 341 21.56 8.51 14.59
CA HIS A 341 21.88 7.42 15.53
C HIS A 341 22.71 6.31 14.90
N LEU A 342 23.20 6.47 13.67
CA LEU A 342 23.91 5.40 12.97
C LEU A 342 25.40 5.71 12.83
N ALA A 343 26.26 4.78 13.27
CA ALA A 343 27.71 4.91 13.14
C ALA A 343 28.19 5.24 11.71
N VAL A 344 27.51 4.71 10.67
CA VAL A 344 27.80 4.98 9.24
C VAL A 344 27.56 6.44 8.81
N TYR A 345 26.85 7.22 9.62
CA TYR A 345 26.65 8.67 9.50
C TYR A 345 27.44 9.48 10.54
N GLY A 346 28.40 8.85 11.24
CA GLY A 346 29.27 9.52 12.21
C GLY A 346 28.76 9.51 13.65
N TYR A 347 27.72 8.73 13.97
CA TYR A 347 27.29 8.54 15.35
C TYR A 347 28.39 7.88 16.19
N HIS A 348 28.52 8.32 17.45
CA HIS A 348 29.65 7.94 18.30
C HIS A 348 29.63 6.47 18.77
N ARG A 349 28.45 5.82 18.84
CA ARG A 349 28.33 4.40 19.21
C ARG A 349 28.48 3.52 17.98
N GLN A 350 29.20 2.42 18.15
CA GLN A 350 29.41 1.42 17.09
C GLN A 350 28.23 0.45 17.02
N ASN A 351 27.11 0.91 16.43
CA ASN A 351 25.85 0.16 16.35
C ASN A 351 25.47 -0.28 14.92
N THR A 352 26.28 0.01 13.90
CA THR A 352 25.97 -0.33 12.49
C THR A 352 27.13 -0.97 11.69
N PRO A 353 27.79 -2.03 12.19
CA PRO A 353 28.89 -2.68 11.49
C PRO A 353 28.56 -3.27 10.10
N ALA A 354 27.36 -3.81 9.88
CA ALA A 354 26.95 -4.34 8.57
C ALA A 354 26.69 -3.22 7.56
N LEU A 355 26.02 -2.14 7.97
CA LEU A 355 25.83 -0.97 7.11
C LEU A 355 27.14 -0.26 6.78
N ASN A 356 28.13 -0.27 7.68
CA ASN A 356 29.49 0.20 7.36
C ASN A 356 30.15 -0.61 6.23
N ARG A 357 29.91 -1.94 6.17
CA ARG A 357 30.38 -2.78 5.05
C ARG A 357 29.62 -2.44 3.77
N LEU A 358 28.29 -2.37 3.84
CA LEU A 358 27.47 -1.99 2.68
C LEU A 358 27.86 -0.61 2.13
N ALA A 359 28.15 0.36 2.99
CA ALA A 359 28.62 1.69 2.60
C ALA A 359 29.97 1.66 1.87
N ALA A 360 30.86 0.72 2.20
CA ALA A 360 32.12 0.55 1.49
C ALA A 360 31.92 -0.06 0.08
N GLU A 361 30.86 -0.85 -0.10
CA GLU A 361 30.52 -1.54 -1.35
C GLU A 361 29.50 -0.77 -2.20
N GLY A 362 28.86 0.26 -1.64
CA GLY A 362 27.83 1.06 -2.29
C GLY A 362 28.04 2.56 -2.12
N VAL A 363 26.94 3.30 -2.19
CA VAL A 363 26.87 4.75 -2.09
C VAL A 363 26.08 5.15 -0.87
N VAL A 364 26.56 6.14 -0.12
CA VAL A 364 25.85 6.73 1.01
C VAL A 364 25.39 8.14 0.63
N PHE A 365 24.09 8.42 0.74
CA PHE A 365 23.57 9.77 0.65
C PHE A 365 23.57 10.40 2.03
N GLU A 366 24.35 11.46 2.22
CA GLU A 366 24.57 12.06 3.54
C GLU A 366 23.34 12.77 4.08
N HIS A 367 22.47 13.26 3.19
CA HIS A 367 21.26 14.00 3.52
C HIS A 367 20.05 13.47 2.74
N CYS A 368 19.37 12.47 3.31
CA CYS A 368 18.08 12.00 2.79
C CYS A 368 16.94 12.40 3.73
N ILE A 369 15.93 13.06 3.18
CA ILE A 369 14.77 13.54 3.93
C ILE A 369 13.56 12.64 3.69
N SER A 370 12.95 12.18 4.77
CA SER A 370 11.65 11.55 4.73
C SER A 370 10.57 12.57 4.34
N ASN A 371 9.62 12.15 3.52
CA ASN A 371 8.54 13.01 3.06
C ASN A 371 7.38 13.14 4.07
N ALA A 372 7.35 12.34 5.13
CA ALA A 372 6.43 12.51 6.25
C ALA A 372 7.08 12.07 7.57
N PRO A 373 6.75 12.69 8.71
CA PRO A 373 7.40 12.37 9.98
C PRO A 373 6.85 11.10 10.65
N TRP A 374 5.91 10.39 10.03
CA TRP A 374 5.24 9.22 10.63
C TRP A 374 4.99 8.13 9.58
N THR A 375 4.89 6.89 10.06
CA THR A 375 4.95 5.64 9.29
C THR A 375 4.11 5.68 8.02
N MET A 376 2.80 5.84 8.18
CA MET A 376 1.87 5.53 7.11
C MET A 376 2.02 6.46 5.89
N PRO A 377 2.00 7.81 5.99
CA PRO A 377 2.16 8.65 4.79
C PRO A 377 3.56 8.62 4.21
N SER A 378 4.58 8.31 5.02
CA SER A 378 5.93 8.11 4.51
C SER A 378 5.95 6.92 3.54
N TYR A 379 5.35 5.79 3.92
CA TYR A 379 5.27 4.63 3.04
C TYR A 379 4.36 4.82 1.83
N LEU A 380 3.23 5.54 1.96
CA LEU A 380 2.44 5.92 0.78
C LEU A 380 3.30 6.69 -0.23
N SER A 381 4.14 7.60 0.27
CA SER A 381 5.04 8.41 -0.58
C SER A 381 6.14 7.56 -1.22
N VAL A 382 6.78 6.69 -0.44
CA VAL A 382 7.82 5.76 -0.93
C VAL A 382 7.29 4.83 -2.02
N LEU A 383 6.11 4.25 -1.82
CA LEU A 383 5.56 3.25 -2.73
C LEU A 383 4.97 3.85 -4.00
N THR A 384 4.60 5.14 -4.00
CA THR A 384 3.96 5.80 -5.15
C THR A 384 4.82 6.88 -5.81
N GLY A 385 5.88 7.35 -5.14
CA GLY A 385 6.72 8.44 -5.61
C GLY A 385 6.01 9.80 -5.60
N LEU A 386 4.90 9.91 -4.86
CA LEU A 386 4.10 11.12 -4.69
C LEU A 386 4.28 11.65 -3.26
N TYR A 387 3.95 12.92 -3.05
CA TYR A 387 4.00 13.51 -1.70
C TYR A 387 2.75 13.17 -0.90
N PRO A 388 2.81 13.14 0.45
CA PRO A 388 1.72 12.69 1.32
C PRO A 388 0.33 13.27 0.99
N ARG A 389 0.25 14.57 0.68
CA ARG A 389 -0.98 15.30 0.36
C ARG A 389 -1.74 14.69 -0.82
N SER A 390 -1.04 14.00 -1.72
CA SER A 390 -1.60 13.30 -2.89
C SER A 390 -2.46 12.09 -2.51
N HIS A 391 -2.40 11.63 -1.26
CA HIS A 391 -3.07 10.43 -0.74
C HIS A 391 -4.14 10.74 0.31
N VAL A 392 -4.27 11.99 0.74
CA VAL A 392 -5.32 12.38 1.69
C VAL A 392 -6.64 12.35 0.93
N ALA A 393 -7.62 11.57 1.39
CA ALA A 393 -8.97 11.65 0.85
C ALA A 393 -9.61 12.99 1.26
N ASP A 394 -10.12 13.77 0.30
CA ASP A 394 -10.89 14.99 0.62
C ASP A 394 -12.33 14.61 0.96
N LEU A 395 -12.57 14.23 2.22
CA LEU A 395 -13.87 13.77 2.71
C LEU A 395 -14.73 14.92 3.27
N THR A 396 -14.39 16.18 2.95
CA THR A 396 -15.12 17.38 3.41
C THR A 396 -16.58 17.45 2.93
N PHE A 397 -16.98 16.62 1.95
CA PHE A 397 -18.35 16.51 1.44
C PHE A 397 -19.27 15.59 2.26
N ALA A 398 -18.76 14.92 3.31
CA ALA A 398 -19.53 14.00 4.15
C ALA A 398 -19.59 14.48 5.61
N PRO A 399 -20.26 15.63 5.91
CA PRO A 399 -20.26 16.24 7.25
C PRO A 399 -20.87 15.35 8.35
N ASP A 400 -21.63 14.32 7.99
CA ASP A 400 -22.33 13.42 8.93
C ASP A 400 -21.62 12.07 9.16
N VAL A 401 -20.44 11.84 8.57
CA VAL A 401 -19.69 10.59 8.75
C VAL A 401 -18.59 10.81 9.80
N GLN A 402 -18.74 10.18 10.97
CA GLN A 402 -17.61 9.98 11.88
C GLN A 402 -16.63 9.02 11.22
N LEU A 403 -15.57 9.57 10.64
CA LEU A 403 -14.49 8.80 10.04
C LEU A 403 -13.37 8.64 11.06
N ASP A 404 -12.85 7.42 11.17
CA ASP A 404 -11.60 7.20 11.88
C ASP A 404 -10.43 7.73 11.03
N ASN A 405 -9.33 8.17 11.65
CA ASN A 405 -8.10 8.62 10.94
C ASN A 405 -7.61 7.63 9.87
N TRP A 406 -8.02 6.35 9.99
CA TRP A 406 -7.70 5.24 9.11
C TRP A 406 -8.37 5.32 7.73
N ASP A 407 -9.51 6.02 7.62
CA ASP A 407 -10.24 6.12 6.35
C ASP A 407 -9.72 7.27 5.46
N TRP A 408 -8.89 8.16 6.03
CA TRP A 408 -8.35 9.33 5.34
C TRP A 408 -7.15 9.04 4.46
N TRP A 409 -6.48 7.90 4.67
CA TRP A 409 -5.17 7.64 4.09
C TRP A 409 -5.07 6.23 3.53
N GLN A 410 -4.95 6.14 2.22
CA GLN A 410 -4.77 4.88 1.49
C GLN A 410 -4.20 5.18 0.11
N ILE A 411 -3.59 4.19 -0.53
CA ILE A 411 -3.26 4.29 -1.95
C ILE A 411 -4.57 4.20 -2.74
N ALA A 412 -4.92 5.22 -3.51
CA ALA A 412 -6.06 5.13 -4.42
C ALA A 412 -5.79 4.05 -5.49
N GLU A 413 -6.82 3.29 -5.88
CA GLU A 413 -6.69 2.14 -6.79
C GLU A 413 -6.05 2.49 -8.14
N ASN A 414 -6.20 3.73 -8.57
CA ASN A 414 -5.68 4.23 -9.84
C ASN A 414 -4.23 4.76 -9.75
N ARG A 415 -3.60 4.72 -8.56
CA ARG A 415 -2.22 5.14 -8.36
C ARG A 415 -1.26 4.03 -8.70
N TRP A 416 -0.39 4.28 -9.67
CA TRP A 416 0.64 3.33 -10.04
C TRP A 416 1.74 3.23 -8.99
N THR A 417 1.89 2.06 -8.34
CA THR A 417 2.94 1.83 -7.33
C THR A 417 4.26 1.35 -7.93
N ILE A 418 5.35 1.49 -7.18
CA ILE A 418 6.65 0.92 -7.55
C ILE A 418 6.56 -0.60 -7.76
N ALA A 419 5.78 -1.31 -6.94
CA ALA A 419 5.59 -2.75 -7.09
C ALA A 419 4.89 -3.06 -8.41
N GLU A 420 3.85 -2.32 -8.81
CA GLU A 420 3.22 -2.47 -10.12
C GLU A 420 4.19 -2.16 -11.27
N ALA A 421 5.05 -1.15 -11.11
CA ALA A 421 6.05 -0.79 -12.12
C ALA A 421 7.10 -1.89 -12.32
N MET A 422 7.54 -2.52 -11.23
CA MET A 422 8.47 -3.66 -11.28
C MET A 422 7.78 -4.90 -11.84
N ARG A 423 6.57 -5.21 -11.38
CA ARG A 423 5.75 -6.31 -11.89
C ARG A 423 5.53 -6.19 -13.39
N ALA A 424 5.15 -5.00 -13.89
CA ALA A 424 4.95 -4.71 -15.31
C ALA A 424 6.21 -4.91 -16.17
N ARG A 425 7.40 -4.87 -15.55
CA ARG A 425 8.71 -5.15 -16.17
C ARG A 425 9.19 -6.60 -16.03
N GLY A 426 8.36 -7.45 -15.43
CA GLY A 426 8.62 -8.88 -15.29
C GLY A 426 9.47 -9.23 -14.07
N TYR A 427 9.45 -8.40 -13.02
CA TYR A 427 9.95 -8.79 -11.71
C TYR A 427 8.91 -9.66 -10.99
N GLU A 428 9.38 -10.60 -10.19
CA GLU A 428 8.56 -11.22 -9.14
C GLU A 428 8.57 -10.28 -7.93
N THR A 429 7.40 -9.76 -7.56
CA THR A 429 7.30 -8.73 -6.51
C THR A 429 6.86 -9.34 -5.19
N ALA A 430 7.67 -9.13 -4.15
CA ALA A 430 7.37 -9.57 -2.78
C ALA A 430 7.47 -8.41 -1.79
N GLY A 431 6.46 -8.26 -0.93
CA GLY A 431 6.44 -7.28 0.16
C GLY A 431 6.29 -7.98 1.50
N LEU A 432 7.20 -7.72 2.43
CA LEU A 432 7.20 -8.28 3.78
C LEU A 432 7.19 -7.12 4.78
N ALA A 433 6.14 -7.00 5.58
CA ALA A 433 6.02 -5.89 6.53
C ALA A 433 5.74 -6.37 7.95
N ASP A 434 6.17 -5.54 8.90
CA ASP A 434 6.17 -5.84 10.34
C ASP A 434 5.31 -4.84 11.11
N THR A 435 4.33 -4.22 10.45
CA THR A 435 3.41 -3.28 11.08
C THR A 435 2.02 -3.34 10.47
N HIS A 436 1.00 -3.22 11.32
CA HIS A 436 -0.40 -3.20 10.90
C HIS A 436 -0.76 -1.93 10.11
N TRP A 437 0.07 -0.88 10.22
CA TRP A 437 0.00 0.34 9.40
C TRP A 437 0.31 0.09 7.92
N LEU A 438 0.91 -1.05 7.60
CA LEU A 438 1.15 -1.52 6.24
C LEU A 438 0.28 -2.72 5.87
N SER A 439 -0.90 -2.82 6.47
CA SER A 439 -1.88 -3.84 6.07
C SER A 439 -2.58 -3.51 4.76
N GLU A 440 -3.13 -4.54 4.13
CA GLU A 440 -3.88 -4.45 2.86
C GLU A 440 -5.07 -3.49 2.93
N LYS A 441 -5.57 -3.17 4.14
CA LYS A 441 -6.61 -2.16 4.36
C LYS A 441 -6.26 -0.81 3.71
N PHE A 442 -4.98 -0.47 3.66
CA PHE A 442 -4.48 0.79 3.09
C PHE A 442 -4.01 0.68 1.64
N ARG A 443 -4.21 -0.50 1.03
CA ARG A 443 -3.87 -0.82 -0.37
C ARG A 443 -2.37 -0.73 -0.68
N VAL A 444 -1.51 -0.73 0.34
CA VAL A 444 -0.04 -0.77 0.18
C VAL A 444 0.48 -2.09 -0.40
N ASN A 445 -0.35 -3.14 -0.40
CA ASN A 445 -0.08 -4.42 -1.05
C ASN A 445 -0.25 -4.38 -2.59
N GLN A 446 -0.77 -3.28 -3.14
CA GLN A 446 -1.00 -3.12 -4.58
C GLN A 446 0.29 -3.32 -5.39
N GLY A 447 0.26 -4.28 -6.32
CA GLY A 447 1.38 -4.63 -7.22
C GLY A 447 2.28 -5.76 -6.75
N PHE A 448 2.15 -6.23 -5.51
CA PHE A 448 2.93 -7.36 -4.99
C PHE A 448 2.30 -8.72 -5.38
N ASP A 449 3.08 -9.62 -5.99
CA ASP A 449 2.69 -11.02 -6.22
C ASP A 449 2.48 -11.77 -4.90
N ARG A 450 3.33 -11.45 -3.91
CA ARG A 450 3.25 -11.95 -2.54
C ARG A 450 3.37 -10.78 -1.56
N TYR A 451 2.42 -10.68 -0.65
CA TYR A 451 2.45 -9.70 0.43
C TYR A 451 2.21 -10.42 1.76
N ASP A 452 3.08 -10.22 2.74
CA ASP A 452 3.03 -10.92 4.03
C ASP A 452 3.28 -9.95 5.18
N ILE A 453 2.31 -9.89 6.10
CA ILE A 453 2.37 -9.06 7.31
C ILE A 453 2.28 -9.90 8.59
N SER A 454 2.57 -11.20 8.51
CA SER A 454 2.46 -12.12 9.66
C SER A 454 3.31 -11.66 10.86
N ALA A 455 4.46 -11.04 10.61
CA ALA A 455 5.34 -10.48 11.64
C ALA A 455 4.64 -9.39 12.46
N ALA A 456 3.77 -8.58 11.84
CA ALA A 456 3.03 -7.49 12.47
C ALA A 456 2.04 -7.95 13.56
N PHE A 457 1.70 -9.24 13.58
CA PHE A 457 0.77 -9.82 14.56
C PHE A 457 1.47 -10.55 15.71
N LEU A 458 2.80 -10.58 15.71
CA LEU A 458 3.56 -11.09 16.84
C LEU A 458 3.42 -10.15 18.04
N PRO A 459 3.28 -10.67 19.27
CA PRO A 459 3.27 -9.83 20.46
C PRO A 459 4.54 -9.00 20.56
N ILE A 460 4.41 -7.72 20.93
CA ILE A 460 5.56 -6.81 20.99
C ILE A 460 6.64 -7.20 22.02
N GLN A 461 6.30 -8.08 22.96
CA GLN A 461 7.24 -8.65 23.93
C GLN A 461 8.06 -9.82 23.35
N GLU A 462 7.70 -10.32 22.17
CA GLU A 462 8.40 -11.40 21.49
C GLU A 462 9.71 -10.89 20.88
N THR A 463 10.78 -10.95 21.68
CA THR A 463 12.08 -10.38 21.27
C THR A 463 12.69 -11.02 20.02
N GLY A 464 12.27 -12.23 19.65
CA GLY A 464 12.63 -12.92 18.40
C GLY A 464 11.73 -12.60 17.20
N GLY A 465 10.78 -11.69 17.35
CA GLY A 465 9.98 -11.11 16.26
C GLY A 465 10.77 -10.14 15.38
N GLY A 466 10.04 -9.37 14.59
CA GLY A 466 10.60 -8.38 13.67
C GLY A 466 11.52 -8.95 12.60
N ILE A 467 12.61 -8.26 12.29
CA ILE A 467 13.53 -8.64 11.20
C ILE A 467 14.10 -10.06 11.37
N ALA A 468 14.26 -10.54 12.60
CA ALA A 468 14.71 -11.90 12.89
C ALA A 468 13.71 -12.95 12.40
N TYR A 469 12.44 -12.78 12.75
CA TYR A 469 11.35 -13.63 12.28
C TYR A 469 11.18 -13.52 10.77
N GLN A 470 11.17 -12.31 10.22
CA GLN A 470 11.02 -12.10 8.78
C GLN A 470 12.15 -12.80 8.01
N LEU A 471 13.40 -12.70 8.46
CA LEU A 471 14.53 -13.37 7.80
C LEU A 471 14.36 -14.89 7.76
N GLU A 472 14.10 -15.51 8.91
CA GLU A 472 14.11 -16.98 9.03
C GLU A 472 12.80 -17.64 8.58
N GLN A 473 11.65 -17.00 8.82
CA GLN A 473 10.34 -17.59 8.56
C GLN A 473 9.74 -17.14 7.23
N LEU A 474 10.13 -15.98 6.70
CA LEU A 474 9.54 -15.41 5.48
C LEU A 474 10.54 -15.35 4.32
N ILE A 475 11.68 -14.69 4.49
CA ILE A 475 12.66 -14.43 3.42
C ILE A 475 13.34 -15.72 2.99
N ARG A 476 13.95 -16.47 3.92
CA ARG A 476 14.69 -17.70 3.58
C ARG A 476 13.79 -18.71 2.84
N PRO A 477 12.60 -19.08 3.36
CA PRO A 477 11.70 -19.98 2.63
C PRO A 477 11.28 -19.40 1.28
N TRP A 478 11.01 -18.10 1.19
CA TRP A 478 10.68 -17.50 -0.10
C TRP A 478 11.84 -17.59 -1.10
N LEU A 479 13.08 -17.26 -0.72
CA LEU A 479 14.24 -17.39 -1.59
C LEU A 479 14.50 -18.83 -2.06
N ASP A 480 14.18 -19.83 -1.23
CA ASP A 480 14.30 -21.26 -1.58
C ASP A 480 13.29 -21.70 -2.64
N PHE A 481 12.07 -21.13 -2.64
CA PHE A 481 10.95 -21.57 -3.48
C PHE A 481 10.49 -20.57 -4.55
N ARG A 482 11.09 -19.38 -4.59
CA ARG A 482 10.73 -18.33 -5.55
C ARG A 482 10.97 -18.76 -7.00
N ASN A 483 10.36 -18.03 -7.92
CA ASN A 483 10.58 -18.26 -9.34
C ASN A 483 11.96 -17.75 -9.77
N GLN A 484 12.94 -18.67 -9.83
CA GLN A 484 14.32 -18.37 -10.21
C GLN A 484 14.47 -17.82 -11.65
N ALA A 485 13.44 -17.90 -12.49
CA ALA A 485 13.47 -17.34 -13.84
C ALA A 485 13.16 -15.83 -13.89
N LEU A 486 12.63 -15.26 -12.81
CA LEU A 486 12.35 -13.82 -12.70
C LEU A 486 13.36 -13.17 -11.75
N PRO A 487 13.79 -11.93 -12.00
CA PRO A 487 14.51 -11.15 -10.98
C PRO A 487 13.54 -10.76 -9.85
N PRO A 488 13.97 -10.81 -8.58
CA PRO A 488 13.12 -10.40 -7.47
C PRO A 488 13.09 -8.88 -7.33
N PHE A 489 11.92 -8.34 -7.00
CA PHE A 489 11.77 -7.07 -6.30
C PHE A 489 11.26 -7.38 -4.89
N LEU A 490 12.13 -7.30 -3.89
CA LEU A 490 11.78 -7.52 -2.48
C LEU A 490 11.68 -6.18 -1.76
N PHE A 491 10.50 -5.85 -1.23
CA PHE A 491 10.33 -4.80 -0.24
C PHE A 491 10.28 -5.43 1.15
N LEU A 492 11.22 -5.05 2.02
CA LEU A 492 11.30 -5.51 3.41
C LEU A 492 11.12 -4.31 4.34
N HIS A 493 10.12 -4.40 5.21
CA HIS A 493 9.88 -3.47 6.31
C HIS A 493 10.06 -4.18 7.66
N ALA A 494 10.89 -3.63 8.54
CA ALA A 494 11.04 -4.10 9.93
C ALA A 494 10.72 -3.01 10.96
N LEU A 495 10.04 -3.39 12.06
CA LEU A 495 9.59 -2.48 13.12
C LEU A 495 10.55 -2.41 14.32
N ASP A 496 11.63 -3.21 14.36
CA ASP A 496 12.49 -3.38 15.54
C ASP A 496 13.08 -2.08 16.14
N ALA A 497 13.23 -1.04 15.33
CA ALA A 497 13.72 0.26 15.76
C ALA A 497 12.61 1.21 16.25
N HIS A 498 11.33 0.82 16.19
CA HIS A 498 10.18 1.55 16.74
C HIS A 498 9.90 1.15 18.19
N GLY A 499 9.35 2.09 18.97
CA GLY A 499 9.03 1.86 20.37
C GLY A 499 7.83 0.90 20.58
N PRO A 500 7.77 0.14 21.69
CA PRO A 500 8.80 -0.02 22.69
C PRO A 500 10.04 -0.80 22.25
N TYR A 501 11.20 -0.28 22.62
CA TYR A 501 12.50 -0.90 22.42
C TYR A 501 12.71 -2.05 23.40
N LEU A 502 12.74 -3.26 22.86
CA LEU A 502 13.02 -4.49 23.60
C LEU A 502 13.81 -5.48 22.72
N PRO A 503 15.10 -5.22 22.47
CA PRO A 503 15.91 -6.14 21.68
C PRO A 503 16.14 -7.47 22.39
N GLU A 504 16.60 -8.49 21.65
CA GLU A 504 16.97 -9.79 22.22
C GLU A 504 18.06 -9.65 23.29
N GLU A 505 18.12 -10.62 24.20
CA GLU A 505 19.08 -10.63 25.32
C GLU A 505 20.54 -10.45 24.84
N ALA A 506 20.88 -11.00 23.67
CA ALA A 506 22.23 -10.90 23.09
C ALA A 506 22.67 -9.46 22.74
N PHE A 507 21.72 -8.54 22.55
CA PHE A 507 21.97 -7.14 22.21
C PHE A 507 21.76 -6.18 23.38
N ARG A 508 21.10 -6.65 24.45
CA ARG A 508 20.84 -5.83 25.63
C ARG A 508 22.12 -5.51 26.38
N ASP A 509 22.11 -4.35 27.00
CA ASP A 509 23.11 -3.83 27.94
C ASP A 509 24.49 -3.62 27.32
N ARG A 510 24.52 -3.49 26.00
CA ARG A 510 25.73 -3.18 25.24
C ARG A 510 26.15 -1.73 25.42
N PHE A 511 25.18 -0.84 25.61
CA PHE A 511 25.40 0.60 25.79
C PHE A 511 24.85 1.13 27.13
N VAL A 512 24.11 0.30 27.88
CA VAL A 512 23.57 0.66 29.20
C VAL A 512 24.57 0.35 30.32
N SER A 513 24.98 1.38 31.07
CA SER A 513 25.88 1.22 32.22
C SER A 513 25.25 1.55 33.58
N SER A 514 24.05 2.14 33.63
CA SER A 514 23.53 2.80 34.84
C SER A 514 22.08 2.51 35.20
N LEU A 515 21.36 1.65 34.46
CA LEU A 515 19.98 1.29 34.80
C LEU A 515 19.90 0.18 35.86
N PRO A 516 18.99 0.30 36.85
CA PRO A 516 18.59 -0.80 37.73
C PRO A 516 18.16 -2.05 36.95
N GLU A 517 18.36 -3.24 37.53
CA GLU A 517 18.15 -4.54 36.86
C GLU A 517 16.69 -4.77 36.41
N ASP A 518 15.73 -4.30 37.19
CA ASP A 518 14.29 -4.33 36.86
C ASP A 518 13.95 -3.40 35.68
N GLN A 519 14.61 -2.24 35.58
CA GLN A 519 14.44 -1.32 34.45
C GLN A 519 15.14 -1.80 33.18
N ARG A 520 16.20 -2.62 33.28
CA ARG A 520 16.91 -3.22 32.13
C ARG A 520 16.08 -4.26 31.38
N LEU A 521 15.14 -4.90 32.06
CA LEU A 521 14.27 -5.96 31.51
C LEU A 521 12.89 -5.45 31.08
N THR A 522 12.59 -4.17 31.30
CA THR A 522 11.31 -3.56 30.95
C THR A 522 11.41 -2.92 29.56
N PRO A 523 10.38 -3.03 28.69
CA PRO A 523 10.37 -2.32 27.42
C PRO A 523 10.50 -0.81 27.62
N ALA A 524 11.37 -0.15 26.85
CA ALA A 524 11.59 1.29 26.91
C ALA A 524 10.89 2.01 25.75
N GLY A 525 10.45 3.26 25.93
CA GLY A 525 9.83 4.02 24.85
C GLY A 525 8.46 3.47 24.41
N SER A 526 7.76 2.74 25.28
CA SER A 526 6.38 2.29 25.06
C SER A 526 5.41 3.47 25.05
N SER A 527 4.31 3.39 24.27
CA SER A 527 3.29 4.45 24.17
C SER A 527 2.87 5.05 25.51
N TYR A 528 2.73 4.22 26.55
CA TYR A 528 2.41 4.66 27.92
C TYR A 528 3.52 5.50 28.59
N GLN A 529 4.80 5.19 28.35
CA GLN A 529 5.95 6.01 28.78
C GLN A 529 6.13 7.24 27.87
N THR A 530 5.75 7.14 26.59
CA THR A 530 5.87 8.18 25.56
C THR A 530 4.87 9.32 25.75
N TYR A 531 3.59 9.00 25.99
CA TYR A 531 2.56 10.04 26.16
C TYR A 531 2.78 10.92 27.40
N GLY A 532 3.49 10.42 28.42
CA GLY A 532 3.92 11.23 29.57
C GLY A 532 5.05 12.22 29.27
N ALA A 533 5.73 12.10 28.14
CA ALA A 533 6.89 12.92 27.77
C ALA A 533 6.68 13.79 26.52
N ILE A 534 5.48 13.78 25.93
CA ILE A 534 5.09 14.67 24.84
C ILE A 534 4.36 15.89 25.43
N PRO A 535 4.79 17.13 25.15
CA PRO A 535 4.04 18.31 25.52
C PRO A 535 2.60 18.23 25.02
N VAL A 536 1.62 18.54 25.88
CA VAL A 536 0.16 18.44 25.58
C VAL A 536 -0.24 19.21 24.31
N TRP A 537 0.48 20.29 23.98
CA TRP A 537 0.25 21.06 22.76
C TRP A 537 0.68 20.33 21.48
N MET A 538 1.54 19.31 21.58
CA MET A 538 1.93 18.39 20.49
C MET A 538 1.16 17.06 20.55
N ALA A 539 0.83 16.54 21.73
CA ALA A 539 0.07 15.29 21.85
C ALA A 539 -1.38 15.51 21.37
N ARG A 540 -1.82 14.76 20.35
CA ARG A 540 -3.20 14.75 19.80
C ARG A 540 -4.24 14.27 20.83
N THR A 541 -4.43 15.00 21.92
CA THR A 541 -5.38 14.74 23.02
C THR A 541 -5.17 13.47 23.86
N ALA A 542 -4.08 12.72 23.66
CA ALA A 542 -3.68 11.68 24.61
C ALA A 542 -3.16 12.35 25.89
N VAL A 543 -4.08 12.71 26.78
CA VAL A 543 -3.75 13.07 28.16
C VAL A 543 -3.33 11.77 28.84
N PRO A 544 -2.14 11.72 29.46
CA PRO A 544 -1.74 10.55 30.23
C PRO A 544 -2.79 10.23 31.30
N ASP A 545 -2.96 8.95 31.61
CA ASP A 545 -3.79 8.52 32.73
C ASP A 545 -3.38 9.28 34.01
N PRO A 546 -4.30 10.00 34.68
CA PRO A 546 -4.00 10.78 35.88
C PRO A 546 -3.53 9.92 37.07
N GLU A 547 -3.69 8.60 37.04
CA GLU A 547 -3.13 7.67 38.03
C GLU A 547 -1.66 7.30 37.74
N MET A 548 -1.09 7.70 36.60
CA MET A 548 0.33 7.45 36.29
C MET A 548 1.26 8.51 36.89
N ASP A 549 2.30 8.03 37.59
CA ASP A 549 3.38 8.85 38.13
C ASP A 549 4.37 9.20 37.00
N ILE A 550 4.15 10.35 36.36
CA ILE A 550 4.95 10.82 35.22
C ILE A 550 6.03 11.77 35.74
N PRO A 551 7.32 11.43 35.58
CA PRO A 551 8.41 12.30 36.01
C PRO A 551 8.35 13.67 35.32
N SER A 552 8.62 14.76 36.04
CA SER A 552 8.71 16.10 35.45
C SER A 552 9.85 16.26 34.42
N GLU A 553 10.84 15.36 34.46
CA GLU A 553 11.91 15.21 33.49
C GLU A 553 12.12 13.71 33.19
N LEU A 554 11.97 13.31 31.94
CA LEU A 554 12.24 11.92 31.53
C LEU A 554 13.75 11.74 31.29
N PRO A 555 14.42 10.78 31.92
CA PRO A 555 15.80 10.46 31.58
C PRO A 555 15.83 9.79 30.19
N LEU A 556 16.08 10.58 29.14
CA LEU A 556 16.09 10.11 27.74
C LEU A 556 17.26 9.17 27.43
N GLU A 557 18.38 9.32 28.14
CA GLU A 557 19.60 8.55 27.89
C GLU A 557 19.40 7.01 27.95
N PRO A 558 18.74 6.44 28.99
CA PRO A 558 18.24 5.07 28.98
C PRO A 558 17.47 4.62 27.74
N ILE A 559 16.57 5.47 27.23
CA ILE A 559 15.71 5.17 26.08
C ILE A 559 16.56 5.16 24.81
N ILE A 560 17.43 6.16 24.64
CA ILE A 560 18.38 6.25 23.53
C ILE A 560 19.29 5.01 23.51
N GLN A 561 19.78 4.55 24.66
CA GLN A 561 20.63 3.35 24.74
C GLN A 561 19.88 2.08 24.29
N ARG A 562 18.59 1.93 24.64
CA ARG A 562 17.76 0.81 24.16
C ARG A 562 17.46 0.92 22.67
N TYR A 563 17.20 2.12 22.17
CA TYR A 563 17.03 2.38 20.74
C TYR A 563 18.28 2.00 19.94
N ASP A 564 19.48 2.38 20.41
CA ASP A 564 20.74 2.02 19.74
C ASP A 564 21.04 0.51 19.77
N GLU A 565 20.57 -0.21 20.79
CA GLU A 565 20.67 -1.68 20.85
C GLU A 565 19.68 -2.36 19.90
N SER A 566 18.47 -1.81 19.73
CA SER A 566 17.53 -2.19 18.67
C SER A 566 18.14 -1.98 17.28
N ILE A 567 18.81 -0.84 17.05
CA ILE A 567 19.56 -0.58 15.80
C ILE A 567 20.64 -1.65 15.59
N LEU A 568 21.40 -2.01 16.63
CA LEU A 568 22.43 -3.04 16.54
C LEU A 568 21.86 -4.43 16.22
N LYS A 569 20.68 -4.77 16.77
CA LYS A 569 19.93 -5.99 16.40
C LYS A 569 19.62 -5.95 14.90
N VAL A 570 18.98 -4.88 14.43
CA VAL A 570 18.62 -4.71 13.00
C VAL A 570 19.84 -4.87 12.11
N ASP A 571 20.92 -4.12 12.37
CA ASP A 571 22.14 -4.18 11.57
C ASP A 571 22.75 -5.59 11.53
N THR A 572 22.71 -6.33 12.65
CA THR A 572 23.19 -7.72 12.70
C THR A 572 22.39 -8.64 11.78
N TYR A 573 21.06 -8.50 11.76
CA TYR A 573 20.20 -9.30 10.88
C TYR A 573 20.26 -8.83 9.41
N LEU A 574 20.51 -7.54 9.14
CA LEU A 574 20.85 -7.07 7.80
C LEU A 574 22.13 -7.73 7.29
N GLY A 575 23.15 -7.86 8.13
CA GLY A 575 24.37 -8.61 7.79
C GLY A 575 24.07 -10.06 7.36
N ARG A 576 23.21 -10.76 8.11
CA ARG A 576 22.78 -12.13 7.78
C ARG A 576 21.93 -12.19 6.51
N LEU A 577 21.08 -11.19 6.27
CA LEU A 577 20.31 -11.08 5.03
C LEU A 577 21.25 -10.92 3.83
N PHE A 578 22.28 -10.08 3.93
CA PHE A 578 23.27 -9.91 2.86
C PHE A 578 24.06 -11.20 2.59
N GLU A 579 24.44 -11.93 3.65
CA GLU A 579 25.05 -13.26 3.54
C GLU A 579 24.10 -14.24 2.83
N LEU A 580 22.82 -14.27 3.19
CA LEU A 580 21.81 -15.10 2.56
C LEU A 580 21.61 -14.75 1.08
N LEU A 581 21.53 -13.47 0.74
CA LEU A 581 21.46 -13.04 -0.66
C LEU A 581 22.69 -13.49 -1.46
N ASN A 582 23.86 -13.49 -0.83
CA ASN A 582 25.10 -13.99 -1.44
C ASN A 582 25.09 -15.52 -1.61
N GLU A 583 24.56 -16.27 -0.64
CA GLU A 583 24.37 -17.73 -0.76
C GLU A 583 23.47 -18.11 -1.94
N HIS A 584 22.47 -17.29 -2.25
CA HIS A 584 21.58 -17.45 -3.41
C HIS A 584 22.12 -16.81 -4.70
N GLY A 585 23.34 -16.26 -4.69
CA GLY A 585 23.96 -15.64 -5.86
C GLY A 585 23.28 -14.34 -6.34
N LEU A 586 22.52 -13.67 -5.47
CA LEU A 586 21.80 -12.43 -5.79
C LEU A 586 22.60 -11.19 -5.41
N TYR A 587 23.42 -11.24 -4.35
CA TYR A 587 24.02 -10.05 -3.74
C TYR A 587 24.86 -9.19 -4.70
N ASP A 588 25.78 -9.82 -5.45
CA ASP A 588 26.72 -9.09 -6.32
C ASP A 588 26.00 -8.30 -7.43
N ASP A 589 24.99 -8.89 -8.04
CA ASP A 589 24.20 -8.28 -9.12
C ASP A 589 23.01 -7.46 -8.62
N ALA A 590 22.70 -7.50 -7.31
CA ALA A 590 21.55 -6.80 -6.76
C ALA A 590 21.78 -5.28 -6.64
N VAL A 591 20.71 -4.54 -6.91
CA VAL A 591 20.48 -3.21 -6.34
C VAL A 591 19.96 -3.41 -4.92
N ILE A 592 20.66 -2.88 -3.92
CA ILE A 592 20.23 -2.93 -2.52
C ILE A 592 20.03 -1.51 -2.00
N VAL A 593 18.82 -1.21 -1.56
CA VAL A 593 18.47 0.07 -0.92
C VAL A 593 18.24 -0.19 0.56
N VAL A 594 18.88 0.58 1.44
CA VAL A 594 18.59 0.58 2.88
C VAL A 594 18.24 1.99 3.32
N THR A 595 17.06 2.15 3.92
CA THR A 595 16.54 3.45 4.40
C THR A 595 15.78 3.33 5.72
N GLY A 596 15.42 4.49 6.28
CA GLY A 596 14.31 4.63 7.22
C GLY A 596 13.13 5.35 6.56
N ASP A 597 11.93 5.16 7.10
CA ASP A 597 10.72 5.89 6.72
C ASP A 597 10.60 7.22 7.45
N HIS A 598 11.04 7.30 8.70
CA HIS A 598 11.28 8.50 9.49
C HIS A 598 12.22 8.14 10.64
N GLY A 599 12.48 9.08 11.53
CA GLY A 599 13.27 8.94 12.75
C GLY A 599 12.41 9.15 13.99
N GLU A 600 13.08 9.44 15.11
CA GLU A 600 12.46 9.64 16.41
C GLU A 600 13.16 10.79 17.14
N SER A 601 12.38 11.72 17.68
CA SER A 601 12.96 12.81 18.48
C SER A 601 13.34 12.29 19.86
N PHE A 602 14.54 12.71 20.27
CA PHE A 602 15.09 12.54 21.62
C PHE A 602 15.72 13.88 22.06
N ASP A 603 15.41 14.95 21.34
CA ASP A 603 15.90 16.29 21.57
C ASP A 603 14.67 17.21 21.76
N HIS A 604 14.90 18.52 21.92
CA HIS A 604 13.84 19.52 22.08
C HIS A 604 12.94 19.30 23.31
N GLY A 605 13.39 18.45 24.25
CA GLY A 605 12.74 18.19 25.53
C GLY A 605 11.54 17.24 25.46
N PHE A 606 11.41 16.44 24.39
CA PHE A 606 10.34 15.45 24.25
C PHE A 606 10.78 14.22 23.46
N TYR A 607 10.01 13.13 23.58
CA TYR A 607 10.17 11.89 22.81
C TYR A 607 8.93 11.68 21.92
N SER A 608 9.07 11.88 20.60
CA SER A 608 8.01 11.68 19.58
C SER A 608 8.53 11.89 18.15
N HIS A 609 7.84 11.33 17.17
CA HIS A 609 8.07 11.55 15.74
C HIS A 609 6.97 12.43 15.08
N GLY A 610 6.32 13.34 15.80
CA GLY A 610 5.20 14.13 15.23
C GLY A 610 5.54 15.53 14.72
N GLY A 611 6.81 15.87 14.53
CA GLY A 611 7.23 17.16 14.00
C GLY A 611 8.35 17.04 12.97
N LEU A 612 8.66 18.16 12.30
CA LEU A 612 9.50 18.19 11.10
C LEU A 612 10.96 18.57 11.37
N TRP A 613 11.49 18.22 12.54
CA TRP A 613 12.89 18.45 12.91
C TRP A 613 13.82 17.43 12.27
N GLU A 614 15.12 17.78 12.14
CA GLU A 614 16.13 16.94 11.48
C GLU A 614 16.19 15.54 12.10
N ASP A 615 16.00 15.42 13.40
CA ASP A 615 16.05 14.13 14.05
C ASP A 615 14.91 13.17 13.76
N VAL A 616 13.81 13.70 13.25
CA VAL A 616 12.66 12.92 12.80
C VAL A 616 12.71 12.72 11.29
N ILE A 617 13.14 13.70 10.50
CA ILE A 617 13.01 13.61 9.04
C ILE A 617 14.31 13.23 8.33
N HIS A 618 15.49 13.34 8.95
CA HIS A 618 16.76 12.89 8.36
C HIS A 618 16.94 11.38 8.56
N VAL A 619 16.70 10.64 7.48
CA VAL A 619 16.78 9.17 7.43
C VAL A 619 18.02 8.73 6.65
N PRO A 620 18.56 7.53 6.90
CA PRO A 620 19.65 7.01 6.10
C PRO A 620 19.16 6.70 4.69
N LEU A 621 20.02 6.82 3.69
CA LEU A 621 19.83 6.20 2.39
C LEU A 621 21.16 5.64 1.88
N LEU A 622 21.26 4.31 1.85
CA LEU A 622 22.38 3.58 1.27
C LEU A 622 21.91 2.86 0.01
N LEU A 623 22.71 2.91 -1.05
CA LEU A 623 22.43 2.29 -2.34
C LEU A 623 23.65 1.49 -2.81
N LYS A 624 23.54 0.16 -2.84
CA LYS A 624 24.48 -0.70 -3.57
C LYS A 624 23.95 -0.90 -4.99
N LEU A 625 24.81 -0.72 -5.98
CA LEU A 625 24.54 -1.04 -7.38
C LEU A 625 25.17 -2.39 -7.80
N PRO A 626 24.75 -3.00 -8.91
CA PRO A 626 25.35 -4.23 -9.43
C PRO A 626 26.87 -4.09 -9.59
N GLY A 627 27.62 -5.13 -9.20
CA GLY A 627 29.09 -5.14 -9.26
C GLY A 627 29.80 -4.12 -8.36
N GLY A 628 29.08 -3.46 -7.45
CA GLY A 628 29.64 -2.39 -6.61
C GLY A 628 29.90 -1.10 -7.38
N GLU A 629 29.12 -0.81 -8.42
CA GLU A 629 29.24 0.45 -9.14
C GLU A 629 29.12 1.64 -8.18
N HIS A 630 30.03 2.61 -8.33
CA HIS A 630 30.14 3.79 -7.47
C HIS A 630 30.49 3.51 -5.98
N SER A 631 30.95 2.30 -5.64
CA SER A 631 31.31 1.90 -4.27
C SER A 631 32.20 2.90 -3.52
N GLY A 632 31.93 3.10 -2.24
CA GLY A 632 32.69 3.95 -1.33
C GLY A 632 32.43 5.45 -1.49
N ARG A 633 31.50 5.85 -2.36
CA ARG A 633 31.13 7.26 -2.53
C ARG A 633 30.16 7.71 -1.46
N ARG A 634 30.32 8.97 -1.05
CA ARG A 634 29.36 9.70 -0.22
C ARG A 634 28.85 10.91 -0.99
N ILE A 635 27.55 11.11 -1.00
CA ILE A 635 26.85 12.16 -1.76
C ILE A 635 26.27 13.16 -0.77
N ALA A 636 26.80 14.38 -0.77
CA ALA A 636 26.36 15.45 0.12
C ALA A 636 25.09 16.18 -0.37
N THR A 637 24.69 15.99 -1.63
CA THR A 637 23.47 16.58 -2.17
C THR A 637 22.25 16.07 -1.42
N SER A 638 21.36 16.98 -1.00
CA SER A 638 20.09 16.61 -0.38
C SER A 638 19.18 15.86 -1.35
N VAL A 639 18.66 14.73 -0.90
CA VAL A 639 17.71 13.85 -1.60
C VAL A 639 16.54 13.53 -0.67
N GLN A 640 15.53 12.83 -1.17
CA GLN A 640 14.33 12.48 -0.40
C GLN A 640 13.77 11.12 -0.79
N LEU A 641 12.91 10.55 0.05
CA LEU A 641 12.42 9.18 -0.15
C LEU A 641 11.60 8.98 -1.44
N VAL A 642 10.81 9.97 -1.86
CA VAL A 642 10.10 9.91 -3.15
C VAL A 642 11.03 9.76 -4.36
N ASP A 643 12.32 10.10 -4.23
CA ASP A 643 13.33 9.94 -5.29
C ASP A 643 13.73 8.46 -5.50
N VAL A 644 13.44 7.57 -4.54
CA VAL A 644 13.79 6.14 -4.62
C VAL A 644 13.04 5.45 -5.76
N TYR A 645 11.74 5.68 -5.91
CA TYR A 645 10.95 5.06 -6.96
C TYR A 645 11.48 5.38 -8.38
N PRO A 646 11.57 6.65 -8.83
CA PRO A 646 12.10 6.94 -10.16
C PRO A 646 13.55 6.43 -10.35
N THR A 647 14.35 6.35 -9.29
CA THR A 647 15.71 5.77 -9.36
C THR A 647 15.67 4.26 -9.62
N LEU A 648 14.89 3.52 -8.85
CA LEU A 648 14.72 2.07 -9.03
C LEU A 648 14.05 1.74 -10.38
N PHE A 649 13.14 2.59 -10.84
CA PHE A 649 12.56 2.51 -12.16
C PHE A 649 13.65 2.55 -13.23
N GLU A 650 14.51 3.59 -13.24
CA GLU A 650 15.61 3.69 -14.20
C GLU A 650 16.58 2.49 -14.11
N LEU A 651 16.95 2.08 -12.89
CA LEU A 651 17.82 0.93 -12.64
C LEU A 651 17.22 -0.42 -13.08
N ALA A 652 15.90 -0.51 -13.20
CA ALA A 652 15.22 -1.67 -13.78
C ALA A 652 15.28 -1.72 -15.32
N GLY A 653 16.14 -0.90 -15.95
CA GLY A 653 16.36 -0.84 -17.40
C GLY A 653 15.23 -0.13 -18.15
N ALA A 654 14.54 0.80 -17.49
CA ALA A 654 13.27 1.38 -17.90
C ALA A 654 13.35 2.64 -18.76
N GLY A 655 14.55 3.19 -18.97
CA GLY A 655 14.69 4.53 -19.53
C GLY A 655 14.20 5.61 -18.56
N LYS A 656 13.56 6.66 -19.10
CA LYS A 656 13.18 7.84 -18.34
C LYS A 656 12.01 7.53 -17.39
N PRO A 657 12.08 7.94 -16.10
CA PRO A 657 10.95 7.79 -15.19
C PRO A 657 9.69 8.52 -15.67
N PRO A 658 8.48 8.01 -15.32
CA PRO A 658 7.22 8.66 -15.69
C PRO A 658 7.10 10.08 -15.13
N ALA A 659 6.52 10.98 -15.93
CA ALA A 659 6.45 12.40 -15.59
C ALA A 659 5.50 12.74 -14.42
N PHE A 660 4.61 11.82 -14.02
CA PHE A 660 3.68 12.02 -12.90
C PHE A 660 4.34 11.87 -11.52
N LEU A 661 5.52 11.24 -11.45
CA LEU A 661 6.25 11.07 -10.19
C LEU A 661 6.74 12.43 -9.69
N HIS A 662 6.58 12.70 -8.40
CA HIS A 662 7.08 13.93 -7.78
C HIS A 662 8.57 13.82 -7.43
N GLY A 663 9.05 12.60 -7.19
CA GLY A 663 10.46 12.33 -7.00
C GLY A 663 11.27 12.42 -8.30
N ARG A 664 12.59 12.48 -8.14
CA ARG A 664 13.54 12.48 -9.27
C ARG A 664 14.49 11.30 -9.20
N SER A 665 14.92 10.78 -10.36
CA SER A 665 15.97 9.76 -10.37
C SER A 665 17.28 10.32 -9.81
N LEU A 666 17.95 9.53 -8.99
CA LEU A 666 19.26 9.83 -8.41
C LEU A 666 20.41 9.42 -9.35
N MET A 667 20.12 8.74 -10.46
CA MET A 667 21.14 8.30 -11.41
C MET A 667 22.01 9.44 -11.99
N PRO A 668 21.47 10.63 -12.33
CA PRO A 668 22.31 11.77 -12.73
C PRO A 668 23.35 12.15 -11.68
N ILE A 669 22.98 12.17 -10.39
CA ILE A 669 23.87 12.49 -9.26
C ILE A 669 24.97 11.43 -9.15
N LEU A 670 24.59 10.16 -9.31
CA LEU A 670 25.52 9.04 -9.32
C LEU A 670 26.48 9.12 -10.51
N ARG A 671 26.03 9.56 -11.69
CA ARG A 671 26.90 9.79 -12.86
C ARG A 671 27.81 11.03 -12.72
N GLY A 672 27.66 11.81 -11.64
CA GLY A 672 28.46 13.01 -11.38
C GLY A 672 27.99 14.22 -12.18
N GLU A 673 26.78 14.18 -12.74
CA GLU A 673 26.11 15.36 -13.26
C GLU A 673 25.81 16.30 -12.08
N ASP A 674 25.80 17.61 -12.30
CA ASP A 674 25.49 18.59 -11.25
C ASP A 674 23.97 18.68 -11.08
N PRO A 675 23.36 18.03 -10.08
CA PRO A 675 22.02 18.41 -9.70
C PRO A 675 22.16 19.81 -9.12
N SER A 676 21.74 20.84 -9.84
CA SER A 676 21.42 22.11 -9.18
C SER A 676 20.60 21.73 -7.95
N ALA A 677 21.09 21.98 -6.72
CA ALA A 677 20.51 21.40 -5.52
C ALA A 677 19.03 21.83 -5.43
N LEU A 678 18.11 20.96 -5.86
CA LEU A 678 16.68 21.29 -5.85
C LEU A 678 16.15 21.02 -4.44
N PRO A 679 15.17 21.83 -3.99
CA PRO A 679 14.57 21.67 -2.68
C PRO A 679 14.04 20.26 -2.43
N VAL A 680 14.09 19.84 -1.17
CA VAL A 680 13.44 18.61 -0.66
C VAL A 680 12.37 18.99 0.35
N PHE A 681 11.33 18.16 0.46
CA PHE A 681 10.10 18.51 1.17
C PHE A 681 9.62 17.41 2.11
N CYS A 682 8.99 17.82 3.21
CA CYS A 682 8.29 16.91 4.11
C CYS A 682 7.01 17.57 4.65
N GLU A 683 5.96 16.79 4.88
CA GLU A 683 4.68 17.30 5.35
C GLU A 683 3.95 16.30 6.25
N GLY A 684 3.05 16.83 7.09
CA GLY A 684 2.33 16.07 8.10
C GLY A 684 2.93 16.19 9.49
N GLY A 685 2.46 15.34 10.41
CA GLY A 685 2.79 15.40 11.83
C GLY A 685 1.54 15.49 12.71
N HIS A 686 1.73 15.84 13.99
CA HIS A 686 0.62 15.91 14.96
C HIS A 686 -0.39 17.03 14.64
N VAL A 687 0.08 18.10 14.02
CA VAL A 687 -0.71 19.18 13.42
C VAL A 687 -0.31 19.32 11.96
N GLU A 688 -1.11 20.02 11.16
CA GLU A 688 -0.74 20.35 9.79
C GLU A 688 0.58 21.16 9.77
N GLN A 689 1.61 20.58 9.16
CA GLN A 689 2.94 21.16 9.02
C GLN A 689 3.52 20.85 7.64
N TYR A 690 4.38 21.74 7.18
CA TYR A 690 5.15 21.58 5.95
C TYR A 690 6.58 22.07 6.18
N THR A 691 7.54 21.41 5.55
CA THR A 691 8.94 21.86 5.58
C THR A 691 9.56 21.81 4.18
N VAL A 692 10.48 22.73 3.94
CA VAL A 692 11.32 22.77 2.75
C VAL A 692 12.77 23.00 3.16
N LEU A 693 13.67 22.20 2.58
CA LEU A 693 15.11 22.37 2.72
C LEU A 693 15.70 22.74 1.37
N ASP A 694 16.49 23.81 1.33
CA ASP A 694 17.19 24.28 0.14
C ASP A 694 18.52 24.92 0.53
N GLN A 695 19.63 24.42 -0.02
CA GLN A 695 20.99 24.95 0.17
C GLN A 695 21.38 25.12 1.66
N GLY A 696 21.03 24.13 2.50
CA GLY A 696 21.29 24.13 3.94
C GLY A 696 20.39 25.04 4.77
N TRP A 697 19.40 25.70 4.16
CA TRP A 697 18.34 26.41 4.87
C TRP A 697 17.10 25.54 4.99
N LYS A 698 16.44 25.61 6.14
CA LYS A 698 15.23 24.85 6.44
C LYS A 698 14.14 25.78 6.96
N LEU A 699 12.97 25.71 6.34
CA LEU A 699 11.76 26.41 6.80
C LEU A 699 10.73 25.37 7.24
N ILE A 700 10.19 25.52 8.45
CA ILE A 700 9.02 24.79 8.93
C ILE A 700 7.85 25.76 9.03
N GLU A 701 6.74 25.46 8.37
CA GLU A 701 5.44 26.12 8.51
C GLU A 701 4.48 25.23 9.30
N VAL A 702 3.80 25.80 10.30
CA VAL A 702 2.96 25.06 11.26
C VAL A 702 1.59 25.73 11.41
N PHE A 703 0.52 24.92 11.45
CA PHE A 703 -0.88 25.37 11.62
C PHE A 703 -1.52 24.81 12.91
N PRO A 704 -1.20 25.37 14.09
CA PRO A 704 -1.55 24.77 15.39
C PRO A 704 -3.02 24.94 15.83
N GLY A 705 -3.86 25.66 15.08
CA GLY A 705 -5.26 25.92 15.48
C GLY A 705 -6.32 25.10 14.74
N LYS A 706 -5.98 24.53 13.58
CA LYS A 706 -6.95 23.94 12.64
C LYS A 706 -7.44 22.56 13.08
N GLU A 707 -6.53 21.70 13.53
CA GLU A 707 -6.82 20.29 13.87
C GLU A 707 -6.63 19.98 15.36
N SER A 708 -6.21 20.98 16.15
CA SER A 708 -5.89 20.76 17.55
C SER A 708 -7.13 20.62 18.43
N GLY A 709 -7.07 19.64 19.34
CA GLY A 709 -8.03 19.52 20.44
C GLY A 709 -7.87 20.65 21.45
N GLU A 710 -8.91 20.85 22.26
CA GLU A 710 -9.00 21.91 23.26
C GLU A 710 -7.81 21.95 24.25
N ALA A 711 -7.34 20.80 24.73
CA ALA A 711 -6.17 20.73 25.62
C ALA A 711 -4.89 21.23 24.94
N SER A 712 -4.70 20.88 23.66
CA SER A 712 -3.54 21.30 22.88
C SER A 712 -3.57 22.80 22.60
N LEU A 713 -4.76 23.39 22.40
CA LEU A 713 -4.91 24.84 22.24
C LEU A 713 -4.56 25.61 23.52
N LEU A 714 -5.11 25.19 24.67
CA LEU A 714 -4.95 25.88 25.96
C LEU A 714 -3.51 25.84 26.49
N SER A 715 -2.77 24.81 26.13
CA SER A 715 -1.36 24.63 26.49
C SER A 715 -0.37 25.12 25.43
N HIS A 716 -0.86 25.68 24.31
CA HIS A 716 -0.02 26.03 23.18
C HIS A 716 0.95 27.19 23.52
N PRO A 717 2.26 27.10 23.20
CA PRO A 717 3.24 28.13 23.56
C PRO A 717 2.96 29.53 22.97
N ARG A 718 2.19 29.60 21.88
CA ARG A 718 1.77 30.88 21.26
C ARG A 718 0.59 31.54 21.94
N VAL A 719 -0.09 30.90 22.89
CA VAL A 719 -1.16 31.57 23.64
C VAL A 719 -0.56 32.75 24.39
N PRO A 720 -1.00 34.00 24.13
CA PRO A 720 -0.43 35.14 24.82
C PRO A 720 -0.67 35.01 26.33
N ARG A 721 0.39 35.10 27.14
CA ARG A 721 0.28 35.01 28.61
C ARG A 721 -0.70 36.03 29.20
N ALA A 722 -0.84 37.21 28.57
CA ALA A 722 -1.83 38.20 28.96
C ALA A 722 -3.26 37.70 28.73
N TRP A 723 -3.53 37.17 27.54
CA TRP A 723 -4.83 36.59 27.19
C TRP A 723 -5.19 35.41 28.11
N LEU A 724 -4.22 34.52 28.39
CA LEU A 724 -4.42 33.39 29.29
C LEU A 724 -4.76 33.87 30.71
N ARG A 725 -4.08 34.90 31.20
CA ARG A 725 -4.36 35.50 32.52
C ARG A 725 -5.77 36.10 32.61
N ASP A 726 -6.24 36.74 31.55
CA ASP A 726 -7.53 37.41 31.54
C ASP A 726 -8.70 36.42 31.40
N ASN A 727 -8.48 35.31 30.68
CA ASN A 727 -9.55 34.36 30.34
C ASN A 727 -9.55 33.08 31.19
N PHE A 728 -8.36 32.58 31.55
CA PHE A 728 -8.10 31.34 32.28
C PHE A 728 -6.91 31.50 33.26
N PRO A 729 -7.02 32.39 34.27
CA PRO A 729 -5.91 32.68 35.19
C PRO A 729 -5.37 31.44 35.92
N GLN A 730 -6.19 30.40 36.07
CA GLN A 730 -5.81 29.12 36.64
C GLN A 730 -4.71 28.40 35.84
N LEU A 731 -4.56 28.68 34.54
CA LEU A 731 -3.57 28.05 33.65
C LEU A 731 -2.24 28.80 33.57
N VAL A 732 -2.10 29.97 34.20
CA VAL A 732 -0.86 30.77 34.09
C VAL A 732 0.31 30.11 34.82
N ASP A 733 0.06 29.51 35.98
CA ASP A 733 1.07 28.94 36.88
C ASP A 733 0.80 27.46 37.24
N ALA A 734 -0.18 26.82 36.60
CA ALA A 734 -0.54 25.42 36.86
C ALA A 734 -0.71 24.60 35.57
N PRO A 735 -0.38 23.30 35.58
CA PRO A 735 -0.60 22.43 34.43
C PRO A 735 -2.10 22.20 34.17
N LEU A 736 -2.46 21.97 32.90
CA LEU A 736 -3.82 21.60 32.52
C LEU A 736 -4.08 20.13 32.90
N THR A 737 -4.76 19.90 34.02
CA THR A 737 -5.25 18.57 34.44
C THR A 737 -6.66 18.30 33.89
N ASP A 738 -7.09 17.04 33.82
CA ASP A 738 -8.46 16.72 33.39
C ASP A 738 -9.51 17.33 34.32
N ALA A 739 -9.26 17.34 35.64
CA ALA A 739 -10.14 17.96 36.61
C ALA A 739 -10.26 19.48 36.37
N LEU A 740 -9.14 20.16 36.11
CA LEU A 740 -9.14 21.58 35.79
C LEU A 740 -9.81 21.83 34.44
N ARG A 741 -9.61 20.96 33.45
CA ARG A 741 -10.25 21.07 32.13
C ARG A 741 -11.77 20.96 32.24
N GLU A 742 -12.29 20.01 33.01
CA GLU A 742 -13.72 19.89 33.29
C GLU A 742 -14.27 21.10 34.07
N GLU A 743 -13.50 21.63 35.03
CA GLU A 743 -13.86 22.87 35.72
C GLU A 743 -13.97 24.05 34.73
N LEU A 744 -12.99 24.21 33.84
CA LEU A 744 -12.97 25.26 32.83
C LEU A 744 -14.15 25.14 31.85
N ARG A 745 -14.48 23.92 31.40
CA ARG A 745 -15.63 23.63 30.53
C ARG A 745 -16.96 24.05 31.15
N GLY A 746 -17.07 23.98 32.48
CA GLY A 746 -18.26 24.40 33.22
C GLY A 746 -18.44 25.93 33.32
N GLN A 747 -17.44 26.73 32.93
CA GLN A 747 -17.51 28.18 33.06
C GLN A 747 -18.39 28.84 31.96
N PRO A 748 -19.18 29.88 32.29
CA PRO A 748 -19.93 30.63 31.29
C PRO A 748 -19.04 31.23 30.20
N GLY A 749 -19.45 31.08 28.94
CA GLY A 749 -18.70 31.60 27.79
C GLY A 749 -17.44 30.83 27.41
N TYR A 750 -17.22 29.63 27.99
CA TYR A 750 -16.07 28.79 27.68
C TYR A 750 -15.93 28.48 26.19
N ALA A 751 -17.02 28.08 25.53
CA ALA A 751 -17.02 27.76 24.10
C ALA A 751 -16.57 28.95 23.23
N ASP A 752 -17.06 30.15 23.53
CA ASP A 752 -16.70 31.38 22.81
C ASP A 752 -15.21 31.71 23.00
N LYS A 753 -14.68 31.55 24.22
CA LYS A 753 -13.25 31.73 24.51
C LYS A 753 -12.36 30.73 23.77
N VAL A 754 -12.79 29.48 23.63
CA VAL A 754 -12.05 28.46 22.86
C VAL A 754 -12.06 28.81 21.36
N LEU A 755 -13.17 29.32 20.83
CA LEU A 755 -13.26 29.81 19.45
C LEU A 755 -12.35 31.03 19.22
N GLU A 756 -12.33 31.99 20.15
CA GLU A 756 -11.41 33.12 20.13
C GLU A 756 -9.96 32.66 20.14
N LEU A 757 -9.61 31.70 21.01
CA LEU A 757 -8.28 31.13 21.09
C LEU A 757 -7.86 30.48 19.77
N ARG A 758 -8.75 29.68 19.14
CA ARG A 758 -8.50 29.11 17.81
C ARG A 758 -8.21 30.19 16.78
N SER A 759 -8.93 31.32 16.82
CA SER A 759 -8.66 32.44 15.92
C SER A 759 -7.30 33.10 16.20
N LEU A 760 -6.92 33.26 17.48
CA LEU A 760 -5.65 33.88 17.88
C LEU A 760 -4.41 33.08 17.46
N ILE A 761 -4.47 31.75 17.49
CA ILE A 761 -3.32 30.88 17.14
C ILE A 761 -3.49 30.14 15.81
N GLY A 762 -4.60 30.33 15.09
CA GLY A 762 -4.95 29.56 13.88
C GLY A 762 -4.18 29.90 12.61
N GLY A 763 -3.38 30.97 12.60
CA GLY A 763 -2.54 31.34 11.45
C GLY A 763 -1.28 30.49 11.33
N PRO A 764 -0.69 30.37 10.11
CA PRO A 764 0.63 29.77 9.97
C PRO A 764 1.64 30.54 10.79
N TYR A 765 2.59 29.81 11.36
CA TYR A 765 3.83 30.42 11.82
C TYR A 765 5.04 29.67 11.30
N TYR A 766 6.14 30.41 11.25
CA TYR A 766 7.35 30.00 10.56
C TYR A 766 8.49 29.82 11.55
N ARG A 767 9.29 28.78 11.34
CA ARG A 767 10.59 28.59 11.97
C ARG A 767 11.62 28.43 10.88
N LEU A 768 12.69 29.22 10.92
CA LEU A 768 13.73 29.23 9.89
C LEU A 768 15.09 28.94 10.50
N TYR A 769 15.80 27.97 9.94
CA TYR A 769 17.11 27.51 10.41
C TYR A 769 18.13 27.48 9.28
N ASN A 770 19.40 27.65 9.63
CA ASN A 770 20.54 27.40 8.75
C ASN A 770 21.34 26.22 9.30
N LEU A 771 21.14 25.04 8.72
CA LEU A 771 21.68 23.77 9.20
C LEU A 771 23.21 23.69 9.09
N ASN A 772 23.84 24.52 8.24
CA ASN A 772 25.31 24.57 8.14
C ASN A 772 25.97 25.14 9.40
N VAL A 773 25.25 25.96 10.17
CA VAL A 773 25.75 26.61 11.39
C VAL A 773 24.98 26.19 12.64
N ASP A 774 23.75 25.73 12.48
CA ASP A 774 22.86 25.27 13.54
C ASP A 774 22.18 23.94 13.15
N PRO A 775 22.94 22.83 13.11
CA PRO A 775 22.43 21.51 12.71
C PRO A 775 21.44 20.90 13.71
N HIS A 776 21.27 21.53 14.88
CA HIS A 776 20.34 21.09 15.93
C HIS A 776 19.12 22.02 16.08
N GLU A 777 18.93 22.95 15.14
CA GLU A 777 17.71 23.77 15.01
C GLU A 777 17.35 24.56 16.28
N LYS A 778 18.38 25.10 16.98
CA LYS A 778 18.18 25.80 18.27
C LYS A 778 17.83 27.28 18.12
N ASN A 779 18.17 27.90 17.00
CA ASN A 779 18.07 29.35 16.80
C ASN A 779 17.14 29.66 15.62
N ASP A 780 15.91 30.08 15.93
CA ASP A 780 14.96 30.51 14.90
C ASP A 780 15.35 31.90 14.33
N LEU A 781 15.52 31.96 13.01
CA LEU A 781 15.92 33.12 12.24
C LEU A 781 14.75 33.79 11.48
N SER A 782 13.51 33.31 11.66
CA SER A 782 12.33 33.74 10.88
C SER A 782 12.06 35.24 10.95
N GLU A 783 12.34 35.89 12.08
CA GLU A 783 12.18 37.35 12.24
C GLU A 783 13.34 38.18 11.64
N ARG A 784 14.51 37.55 11.44
CA ARG A 784 15.77 38.21 11.04
C ARG A 784 16.06 38.06 9.55
N GLU A 785 15.75 36.91 8.97
CA GLU A 785 16.13 36.52 7.60
C GLU A 785 14.90 36.50 6.67
N LYS A 786 14.25 37.65 6.52
CA LYS A 786 12.96 37.77 5.80
C LYS A 786 13.04 37.40 4.32
N ASP A 787 14.09 37.82 3.62
CA ASP A 787 14.25 37.51 2.19
C ASP A 787 14.38 36.00 1.96
N ARG A 788 15.09 35.30 2.86
CA ARG A 788 15.24 33.84 2.79
C ARG A 788 13.93 33.13 3.15
N LEU A 789 13.20 33.63 4.15
CA LEU A 789 11.87 33.14 4.49
C LEU A 789 10.93 33.24 3.28
N GLU A 790 10.83 34.39 2.62
CA GLU A 790 9.97 34.61 1.44
C GLU A 790 10.33 33.68 0.27
N TRP A 791 11.63 33.47 0.02
CA TRP A 791 12.11 32.53 -1.00
C TRP A 791 11.64 31.10 -0.74
N LEU A 792 11.82 30.61 0.49
CA LEU A 792 11.43 29.25 0.88
C LEU A 792 9.90 29.09 0.88
N LEU A 793 9.14 30.11 1.27
CA LEU A 793 7.68 30.10 1.17
C LEU A 793 7.20 29.96 -0.27
N ALA A 794 7.87 30.62 -1.23
CA ALA A 794 7.54 30.48 -2.65
C ALA A 794 7.80 29.05 -3.18
N LEU A 795 8.86 28.39 -2.72
CA LEU A 795 9.13 26.98 -3.04
C LEU A 795 8.03 26.08 -2.46
N LEU A 796 7.67 26.30 -1.19
CA LEU A 796 6.66 25.53 -0.48
C LEU A 796 5.26 25.69 -1.08
N ALA A 797 4.92 26.88 -1.56
CA ALA A 797 3.65 27.12 -2.26
C ALA A 797 3.52 26.27 -3.54
N ARG A 798 4.61 26.13 -4.32
CA ARG A 798 4.62 25.26 -5.51
C ARG A 798 4.46 23.78 -5.14
N HIS A 799 5.15 23.34 -4.09
CA HIS A 799 5.01 21.97 -3.55
C HIS A 799 3.56 21.65 -3.19
N LYS A 800 2.89 22.53 -2.44
CA LYS A 800 1.49 22.35 -2.05
C LYS A 800 0.55 22.28 -3.25
N GLN A 801 0.76 23.14 -4.25
CA GLN A 801 -0.05 23.13 -5.47
C GLN A 801 0.07 21.81 -6.22
N MET A 802 1.29 21.28 -6.35
CA MET A 802 1.53 19.98 -6.98
C MET A 802 0.83 18.83 -6.23
N GLY A 803 0.88 18.83 -4.90
CA GLY A 803 0.15 17.85 -4.07
C GLY A 803 -1.36 17.90 -4.27
N LEU A 804 -1.95 19.11 -4.39
CA LEU A 804 -3.38 19.30 -4.64
C LEU A 804 -3.80 18.84 -6.04
N GLU A 805 -2.97 19.10 -7.06
CA GLU A 805 -3.22 18.62 -8.43
C GLU A 805 -3.17 17.10 -8.50
N ALA A 806 -2.16 16.49 -7.88
CA ALA A 806 -2.07 15.05 -7.77
C ALA A 806 -3.31 14.49 -7.05
N GLN A 807 -3.68 15.04 -5.90
CA GLN A 807 -4.85 14.61 -5.11
C GLN A 807 -6.13 14.53 -5.97
N LYS A 808 -6.39 15.50 -6.84
CA LYS A 808 -7.55 15.48 -7.76
C LYS A 808 -7.52 14.30 -8.75
N ASN A 809 -6.33 13.87 -9.17
CA ASN A 809 -6.17 12.73 -10.07
C ASN A 809 -6.37 11.37 -9.36
N ALA A 810 -6.47 11.32 -8.03
CA ALA A 810 -6.77 10.10 -7.27
C ALA A 810 -8.27 9.78 -7.18
N ASP A 811 -9.13 10.61 -7.76
CA ASP A 811 -10.59 10.49 -7.60
C ASP A 811 -11.11 9.20 -8.27
N PRO A 812 -11.74 8.26 -7.54
CA PRO A 812 -12.31 7.04 -8.10
C PRO A 812 -13.46 7.30 -9.09
N GLU A 813 -14.10 8.47 -9.09
CA GLU A 813 -15.08 8.86 -10.14
C GLU A 813 -14.42 9.02 -11.53
N ILE A 814 -13.08 9.14 -11.59
CA ILE A 814 -12.35 9.09 -12.85
C ILE A 814 -12.40 7.69 -13.49
N PHE A 815 -12.69 6.65 -12.71
CA PHE A 815 -12.82 5.28 -13.20
C PHE A 815 -14.12 5.04 -13.98
N THR A 816 -15.22 5.74 -13.63
CA THR A 816 -16.47 5.70 -14.40
C THR A 816 -16.38 6.48 -15.71
N ALA A 817 -15.36 7.34 -15.88
CA ALA A 817 -15.09 8.04 -17.15
C ALA A 817 -14.52 7.13 -18.27
N THR A 818 -14.46 5.81 -18.09
CA THR A 818 -14.11 4.81 -19.13
C THR A 818 -15.25 4.53 -20.11
N PHE A 819 -16.40 5.17 -19.95
CA PHE A 819 -17.49 5.12 -20.90
C PHE A 819 -17.15 5.91 -22.16
N SER A 820 -17.34 5.29 -23.34
CA SER A 820 -17.18 5.99 -24.62
C SER A 820 -18.09 7.21 -24.70
N ALA A 821 -17.77 8.17 -25.56
CA ALA A 821 -18.60 9.35 -25.80
C ALA A 821 -20.07 8.99 -26.11
N ASP A 822 -20.31 7.87 -26.79
CA ASP A 822 -21.65 7.34 -27.06
C ASP A 822 -22.40 6.92 -25.78
N VAL A 823 -21.68 6.35 -24.81
CA VAL A 823 -22.27 5.93 -23.53
C VAL A 823 -22.50 7.14 -22.62
N LEU A 824 -21.59 8.11 -22.58
CA LEU A 824 -21.78 9.37 -21.83
C LEU A 824 -22.95 10.19 -22.41
N LYS A 825 -23.05 10.28 -23.74
CA LYS A 825 -24.19 10.91 -24.41
C LYS A 825 -25.50 10.20 -24.10
N HIS A 826 -25.50 8.87 -24.06
CA HIS A 826 -26.68 8.11 -23.69
C HIS A 826 -27.06 8.30 -22.20
N LEU A 827 -26.09 8.41 -21.30
CA LEU A 827 -26.32 8.70 -19.88
C LEU A 827 -26.88 10.12 -19.67
N ALA A 828 -26.46 11.08 -20.49
CA ALA A 828 -26.98 12.44 -20.51
C ALA A 828 -28.42 12.53 -21.05
N GLU A 829 -28.72 11.82 -22.14
CA GLU A 829 -30.09 11.67 -22.66
C GLU A 829 -31.06 11.03 -21.64
N LEU A 830 -30.50 10.26 -20.70
CA LEU A 830 -31.22 9.63 -19.59
C LEU A 830 -31.19 10.45 -18.28
N GLY A 831 -30.52 11.60 -18.27
CA GLY A 831 -30.50 12.56 -17.14
C GLY A 831 -29.54 12.23 -16.00
N TYR A 832 -28.52 11.40 -16.23
CA TYR A 832 -27.58 10.93 -15.20
C TYR A 832 -26.19 11.59 -15.24
N ALA A 833 -25.92 12.47 -16.21
CA ALA A 833 -24.69 13.26 -16.27
C ALA A 833 -24.98 14.63 -16.92
N ASP A 834 -24.43 15.71 -16.35
CA ASP A 834 -24.36 17.01 -17.02
C ASP A 834 -23.25 16.94 -18.07
N VAL A 835 -23.64 16.94 -19.34
CA VAL A 835 -22.70 17.20 -20.44
C VAL A 835 -22.42 18.71 -20.38
N PRO A 836 -21.15 19.15 -20.29
CA PRO A 836 -20.85 20.55 -20.59
C PRO A 836 -21.41 20.79 -21.99
N GLU A 837 -22.43 21.64 -22.12
CA GLU A 837 -22.95 22.00 -23.43
C GLU A 837 -21.75 22.34 -24.31
N GLU A 838 -21.67 21.71 -25.49
CA GLU A 838 -20.80 22.20 -26.55
C GLU A 838 -21.13 23.69 -26.66
N THR A 839 -20.22 24.53 -26.17
CA THR A 839 -20.31 25.95 -26.42
C THR A 839 -20.11 26.05 -27.92
N ASP A 840 -21.23 26.32 -28.58
CA ASP A 840 -21.27 26.60 -30.01
C ASP A 840 -20.23 27.69 -30.25
N ASP A 841 -19.13 27.30 -30.88
CA ASP A 841 -17.97 28.14 -31.19
C ASP A 841 -18.34 29.09 -32.33
N THR A 842 -19.37 29.90 -32.07
CA THR A 842 -19.91 30.94 -32.94
C THR A 842 -20.02 32.26 -32.19
N GLU A 843 -18.97 32.65 -31.48
CA GLU A 843 -18.57 34.06 -31.40
C GLU A 843 -17.09 34.15 -30.98
N ALA A 844 -16.25 34.33 -31.99
CA ALA A 844 -14.82 34.61 -31.88
C ALA A 844 -14.56 36.06 -31.43
N ASP A 845 -13.64 36.25 -30.47
CA ASP A 845 -12.39 37.05 -30.63
C ASP A 845 -11.42 36.84 -29.44
#